data_AF-A0A0G0BYY8-F1
#
_entry.id   AF-A0A0G0BYY8-F1
#
_cell.length_a   1.000
_cell.length_b   1.000
_cell.length_c   1.000
_cell.angle_alpha   90.00
_cell.angle_beta   90.00
_cell.angle_gamma   90.00
#
_symmetry.space_group_name_H-M   'P 1'
#
loop_
_entity.id
_entity.type
_entity.pdbx_description
1 polymer ?
#
loop_
_entity_poly.entity_id
_entity_poly.type
_entity_poly.pdbx_seq_one_letter_code
_entity_poly.pdbx_strand_id
1 'polypeptide(L)'
;MIWVDREAKRLKQRNLPLEWVDDMKTPSGRIHVGSLRGVIVHDLVYKALKDIGVNAKISYVFNDMDQMDGMPSYLDKNKWEKYMGFPLYKIPSPAPGFKSFAEYYAKEFIDVFNSINCHPQIIWSSKLHQSGKMNEVIKLILDKTDIVRDIFKRVIKKEKPANWYPYNPICKKCGKIGTTNVYKWDGKYVYYRCEKKMVEWAAGCGYDGKIEPINENGKLVWRLDWPAHWKVIGITVESSGKDHMSSGGSYDMADHFCREILGTQAPDAMGGYEWFTIGGRKMSSSKGIGSSAKEVSEILPPDVFRFMQVRTPIKTHLDFDPYGDTIPNLFDDYDKLMESYFLKIENNLPIGKAGEVASDFARIIELSAVSPLPLKRIFLPRFRTIVNLIKTKRDIESFFVNQKGSELTIVEKSLLEERIKYAKLFIEKYSVEKTIPQAESTFTLSPEQKNFLKILLTKLKIKNVDPQVAIFESIKEAKIQPRLAFSAFYFSLTGKQYGPKAGDLINTLGITKVVELLSIDEKENEEKVTHLFPTLNNPEIFSINKSFVEKYPSVNIGIAVIKNIKIKKSDPKLKEEIDNFILSQKDLTNEIISSYPELLAYRKLYKEMGLDWHSKRPSPEALLRRIALGKGLYEINTCVDAYNLIVMKNRVSIGAFDYDKLKFPTVLRFPKDGEEILLLGDNEPTKYKPTDVAYFDQVGGYNIYFNYRDAQRTAVTEDTKDIILNIDGIYDISRSQVERSLKESIEIITKYCGGKVELAGIVSVSK
;
A
#
# COMPACT_ATOMS: atom_id res chain seq x y z
N MET A 1 27.58 4.21 2.07
CA MET A 1 27.26 3.96 3.50
C MET A 1 25.76 3.85 3.63
N ILE A 2 25.27 2.83 4.32
CA ILE A 2 23.83 2.61 4.52
C ILE A 2 23.24 3.55 5.58
N TRP A 3 21.91 3.64 5.66
CA TRP A 3 21.23 4.63 6.50
C TRP A 3 21.52 4.49 7.99
N VAL A 4 21.55 3.26 8.50
CA VAL A 4 21.71 3.02 9.94
C VAL A 4 23.11 3.39 10.45
N ASP A 5 24.16 3.15 9.66
CA ASP A 5 25.52 3.56 10.03
C ASP A 5 25.65 5.10 10.04
N ARG A 6 24.90 5.82 9.18
CA ARG A 6 24.82 7.28 9.24
C ARG A 6 24.10 7.76 10.51
N GLU A 7 22.98 7.13 10.86
CA GLU A 7 22.25 7.47 12.10
C GLU A 7 23.08 7.18 13.34
N ALA A 8 23.77 6.04 13.41
CA ALA A 8 24.66 5.71 14.53
C ALA A 8 25.78 6.75 14.69
N LYS A 9 26.39 7.20 13.59
CA LYS A 9 27.40 8.28 13.62
C LYS A 9 26.81 9.60 14.10
N ARG A 10 25.60 9.96 13.67
CA ARG A 10 24.89 11.17 14.11
C ARG A 10 24.57 11.10 15.61
N LEU A 11 24.04 9.97 16.09
CA LEU A 11 23.71 9.75 17.49
C LEU A 11 24.96 9.77 18.39
N LYS A 12 26.08 9.20 17.93
CA LYS A 12 27.37 9.25 18.65
C LYS A 12 27.84 10.67 18.94
N GLN A 13 27.51 11.65 18.08
CA GLN A 13 27.89 13.06 18.29
C GLN A 13 27.22 13.69 19.51
N ARG A 14 26.12 13.12 20.02
CA ARG A 14 25.43 13.60 21.23
C ARG A 14 26.23 13.34 22.51
N ASN A 15 27.18 12.40 22.46
CA ASN A 15 28.06 12.05 23.57
C ASN A 15 27.32 11.72 24.88
N LEU A 16 26.20 11.01 24.79
CA LEU A 16 25.46 10.55 25.96
C LEU A 16 26.21 9.39 26.66
N PRO A 17 26.14 9.29 28.00
CA PRO A 17 26.77 8.19 28.74
C PRO A 17 26.18 6.82 28.40
N LEU A 18 24.93 6.80 27.95
CA LEU A 18 24.20 5.61 27.49
C LEU A 18 23.21 6.01 26.40
N GLU A 19 23.23 5.29 25.29
CA GLU A 19 22.14 5.29 24.32
C GLU A 19 21.18 4.13 24.63
N TRP A 20 19.93 4.41 24.98
CA TRP A 20 18.91 3.40 25.23
C TRP A 20 17.89 3.43 24.11
N VAL A 21 17.96 2.41 23.26
CA VAL A 21 17.05 2.20 22.12
C VAL A 21 15.83 1.40 22.58
N ASP A 22 14.64 1.79 22.17
CA ASP A 22 13.41 1.09 22.57
C ASP A 22 12.36 1.05 21.46
N ASP A 23 11.35 0.20 21.66
CA ASP A 23 10.09 0.17 20.91
C ASP A 23 9.00 -0.41 21.82
N MET A 24 7.73 -0.15 21.50
CA MET A 24 6.61 -0.54 22.35
C MET A 24 5.44 -1.10 21.55
N LYS A 25 4.75 -2.11 22.12
CA LYS A 25 3.52 -2.64 21.53
C LYS A 25 2.51 -3.15 22.55
N THR A 26 1.25 -2.88 22.27
CA THR A 26 0.11 -3.47 22.98
C THR A 26 -0.18 -4.89 22.45
N PRO A 27 -0.11 -5.94 23.28
CA PRO A 27 -0.39 -7.32 22.86
C PRO A 27 -1.89 -7.65 22.90
N SER A 28 -2.69 -6.90 22.13
CA SER A 28 -4.17 -7.01 22.11
C SER A 28 -4.72 -8.13 21.22
N GLY A 29 -3.88 -9.06 20.77
CA GLY A 29 -4.16 -10.08 19.77
C GLY A 29 -2.88 -10.46 19.03
N ARG A 30 -3.00 -11.30 17.98
CA ARG A 30 -1.85 -11.67 17.14
C ARG A 30 -1.20 -10.40 16.59
N ILE A 31 0.09 -10.21 16.90
CA ILE A 31 0.82 -9.03 16.47
C ILE A 31 1.13 -9.17 14.98
N HIS A 32 0.71 -8.19 14.18
CA HIS A 32 0.88 -8.22 12.72
C HIS A 32 2.34 -7.99 12.33
N VAL A 33 2.74 -8.52 11.17
CA VAL A 33 4.13 -8.45 10.67
C VAL A 33 4.67 -7.03 10.62
N GLY A 34 3.83 -6.04 10.33
CA GLY A 34 4.30 -4.65 10.27
C GLY A 34 4.80 -4.08 11.61
N SER A 35 4.50 -4.71 12.75
CA SER A 35 5.12 -4.34 14.03
C SER A 35 6.59 -4.77 14.12
N LEU A 36 7.03 -5.78 13.34
CA LEU A 36 8.45 -6.16 13.26
C LEU A 36 9.30 -5.06 12.63
N ARG A 37 8.71 -4.16 11.84
CA ARG A 37 9.45 -3.06 11.22
C ARG A 37 10.12 -2.20 12.28
N GLY A 38 9.39 -1.87 13.35
CA GLY A 38 9.91 -1.15 14.49
C GLY A 38 11.01 -1.94 15.20
N VAL A 39 10.75 -3.21 15.55
CA VAL A 39 11.74 -4.10 16.19
C VAL A 39 13.07 -4.11 15.43
N ILE A 40 13.04 -4.30 14.12
CA ILE A 40 14.25 -4.38 13.28
C ILE A 40 14.93 -3.02 13.15
N VAL A 41 14.18 -1.93 12.97
CA VAL A 41 14.77 -0.58 12.89
C VAL A 41 15.57 -0.28 14.17
N HIS A 42 15.01 -0.57 15.33
CA HIS A 42 15.66 -0.35 16.62
C HIS A 42 16.83 -1.31 16.86
N ASP A 43 16.70 -2.59 16.51
CA ASP A 43 17.80 -3.57 16.57
C ASP A 43 18.97 -3.17 15.67
N LEU A 44 18.70 -2.67 14.46
CA LEU A 44 19.72 -2.19 13.54
C LEU A 44 20.48 -0.99 14.12
N VAL A 45 19.77 0.00 14.67
CA VAL A 45 20.40 1.17 15.29
C VAL A 45 21.25 0.76 16.48
N TYR A 46 20.73 -0.12 17.35
CA TYR A 46 21.47 -0.67 18.47
C TYR A 46 22.77 -1.36 18.02
N LYS A 47 22.70 -2.27 17.04
CA LYS A 47 23.88 -2.98 16.51
C LYS A 47 24.88 -2.02 15.88
N ALA A 48 24.43 -1.06 15.08
CA ALA A 48 25.31 -0.06 14.47
C ALA A 48 25.99 0.86 15.52
N LEU A 49 25.31 1.21 16.60
CA LEU A 49 25.89 1.94 17.74
C LEU A 49 26.96 1.11 18.45
N LYS A 50 26.69 -0.18 18.71
CA LYS A 50 27.64 -1.11 19.31
C LYS A 50 28.89 -1.28 18.43
N ASP A 51 28.74 -1.41 17.13
CA ASP A 51 29.84 -1.57 16.17
C ASP A 51 30.82 -0.38 16.19
N ILE A 52 30.33 0.83 16.48
CA ILE A 52 31.17 2.04 16.57
C ILE A 52 31.59 2.41 18.00
N GLY A 53 31.43 1.47 18.94
CA GLY A 53 31.88 1.58 20.33
C GLY A 53 31.01 2.45 21.24
N VAL A 54 29.77 2.73 20.88
CA VAL A 54 28.84 3.46 21.77
C VAL A 54 28.31 2.50 22.85
N ASN A 55 28.26 2.99 24.10
CA ASN A 55 27.57 2.28 25.17
C ASN A 55 26.07 2.35 24.90
N ALA A 56 25.48 1.25 24.44
CA ALA A 56 24.07 1.18 24.07
C ALA A 56 23.37 0.00 24.73
N LYS A 57 22.06 0.16 24.97
CA LYS A 57 21.10 -0.88 25.38
C LYS A 57 19.90 -0.89 24.44
N ILE A 58 19.21 -2.01 24.38
CA ILE A 58 17.94 -2.13 23.67
C ILE A 58 16.88 -2.81 24.55
N SER A 59 15.69 -2.25 24.59
CA SER A 59 14.50 -2.85 25.22
C SER A 59 13.31 -2.92 24.29
N TYR A 60 12.27 -3.62 24.73
CA TYR A 60 10.98 -3.66 24.07
C TYR A 60 9.88 -3.72 25.13
N VAL A 61 8.99 -2.73 25.14
CA VAL A 61 7.91 -2.63 26.12
C VAL A 61 6.62 -3.26 25.59
N PHE A 62 6.06 -4.21 26.33
CA PHE A 62 4.68 -4.66 26.12
C PHE A 62 3.73 -3.86 27.02
N ASN A 63 2.81 -3.11 26.39
CA ASN A 63 1.77 -2.31 27.05
C ASN A 63 0.59 -3.19 27.48
N ASP A 64 0.86 -4.19 28.32
CA ASP A 64 -0.09 -5.19 28.79
C ASP A 64 -1.16 -4.66 29.78
N MET A 65 -0.98 -3.45 30.31
CA MET A 65 -1.98 -2.74 31.11
C MET A 65 -3.08 -2.05 30.28
N ASP A 66 -2.93 -1.95 28.96
CA ASP A 66 -3.97 -1.39 28.10
C ASP A 66 -5.26 -2.21 28.19
N GLN A 67 -6.39 -1.54 27.99
CA GLN A 67 -7.68 -2.21 27.93
C GLN A 67 -7.86 -3.06 26.67
N MET A 68 -8.67 -4.11 26.78
CA MET A 68 -9.29 -4.73 25.61
C MET A 68 -10.40 -3.81 25.07
N ASP A 69 -10.08 -3.02 24.05
CA ASP A 69 -10.99 -2.09 23.35
C ASP A 69 -11.47 -2.61 21.98
N GLY A 70 -10.94 -3.77 21.56
CA GLY A 70 -11.36 -4.52 20.39
C GLY A 70 -11.18 -6.01 20.63
N MET A 71 -11.99 -6.81 19.94
CA MET A 71 -11.91 -8.27 20.02
C MET A 71 -11.47 -8.84 18.67
N PRO A 72 -10.34 -9.57 18.62
CA PRO A 72 -9.92 -10.23 17.40
C PRO A 72 -10.99 -11.19 16.86
N SER A 73 -11.24 -11.15 15.54
CA SER A 73 -12.32 -11.89 14.88
C SER A 73 -12.21 -13.41 15.00
N TYR A 74 -11.00 -13.94 15.21
CA TYR A 74 -10.74 -15.37 15.40
C TYR A 74 -11.05 -15.87 16.83
N LEU A 75 -11.49 -14.99 17.74
CA LEU A 75 -11.90 -15.36 19.10
C LEU A 75 -13.42 -15.55 19.18
N ASP A 76 -13.84 -16.57 19.93
CA ASP A 76 -15.26 -16.81 20.22
C ASP A 76 -15.86 -15.68 21.07
N LYS A 77 -16.74 -14.89 20.44
CA LYS A 77 -17.42 -13.77 21.08
C LYS A 77 -18.07 -14.14 22.41
N ASN A 78 -18.75 -15.29 22.50
CA ASN A 78 -19.47 -15.70 23.70
C ASN A 78 -18.54 -15.93 24.91
N LYS A 79 -17.31 -16.37 24.64
CA LYS A 79 -16.29 -16.60 25.66
C LYS A 79 -15.58 -15.31 26.08
N TRP A 80 -15.32 -14.42 25.13
CA TRP A 80 -14.37 -13.31 25.31
C TRP A 80 -15.00 -11.93 25.54
N GLU A 81 -16.23 -11.68 25.10
CA GLU A 81 -16.89 -10.37 25.20
C GLU A 81 -16.99 -9.84 26.64
N LYS A 82 -17.10 -10.72 27.64
CA LYS A 82 -17.14 -10.34 29.06
C LYS A 82 -15.86 -9.63 29.55
N TYR A 83 -14.74 -9.78 28.84
CA TYR A 83 -13.46 -9.16 29.18
C TYR A 83 -13.22 -7.80 28.52
N MET A 84 -14.15 -7.31 27.69
CA MET A 84 -14.05 -5.97 27.11
C MET A 84 -13.89 -4.91 28.21
N GLY A 85 -12.88 -4.05 28.07
CA GLY A 85 -12.50 -3.01 29.02
C GLY A 85 -11.60 -3.45 30.18
N PHE A 86 -11.26 -4.73 30.31
CA PHE A 86 -10.26 -5.18 31.28
C PHE A 86 -8.84 -4.91 30.77
N PRO A 87 -7.86 -4.66 31.67
CA PRO A 87 -6.44 -4.68 31.32
C PRO A 87 -6.04 -6.03 30.73
N LEU A 88 -5.29 -6.05 29.63
CA LEU A 88 -4.95 -7.29 28.91
C LEU A 88 -4.19 -8.31 29.78
N TYR A 89 -3.35 -7.87 30.72
CA TYR A 89 -2.64 -8.74 31.65
C TYR A 89 -3.54 -9.43 32.70
N LYS A 90 -4.77 -8.92 32.91
CA LYS A 90 -5.78 -9.51 33.81
C LYS A 90 -6.75 -10.45 33.09
N ILE A 91 -6.67 -10.53 31.76
CA ILE A 91 -7.52 -11.42 30.97
C ILE A 91 -6.87 -12.81 30.92
N PRO A 92 -7.62 -13.91 31.12
CA PRO A 92 -7.08 -15.26 31.02
C PRO A 92 -6.44 -15.55 29.67
N SER A 93 -5.39 -16.36 29.65
CA SER A 93 -4.75 -16.78 28.40
C SER A 93 -5.71 -17.57 27.50
N PRO A 94 -5.69 -17.35 26.17
CA PRO A 94 -6.44 -18.15 25.22
C PRO A 94 -5.86 -19.56 25.02
N ALA A 95 -4.60 -19.81 25.43
CA ALA A 95 -3.93 -21.10 25.34
C ALA A 95 -3.32 -21.54 26.68
N PRO A 96 -3.18 -22.85 26.95
CA PRO A 96 -2.48 -23.35 28.14
C PRO A 96 -1.01 -22.88 28.20
N GLY A 97 -0.47 -22.74 29.41
CA GLY A 97 0.95 -22.46 29.63
C GLY A 97 1.34 -20.97 29.71
N PHE A 98 0.37 -20.05 29.62
CA PHE A 98 0.61 -18.60 29.74
C PHE A 98 -0.29 -18.00 30.83
N LYS A 99 0.21 -16.99 31.53
CA LYS A 99 -0.44 -16.33 32.67
C LYS A 99 -1.60 -15.43 32.24
N SER A 100 -1.54 -14.85 31.05
CA SER A 100 -2.55 -13.90 30.57
C SER A 100 -2.68 -13.88 29.05
N PHE A 101 -3.75 -13.26 28.59
CA PHE A 101 -4.00 -12.93 27.18
C PHE A 101 -2.83 -12.15 26.57
N ALA A 102 -2.36 -11.12 27.28
CA ALA A 102 -1.20 -10.32 26.87
C ALA A 102 0.06 -11.17 26.73
N GLU A 103 0.36 -12.02 27.72
CA GLU A 103 1.58 -12.83 27.72
C GLU A 103 1.60 -13.83 26.56
N TYR A 104 0.46 -14.45 26.24
CA TYR A 104 0.34 -15.38 25.11
C TYR A 104 0.72 -14.73 23.77
N TYR A 105 0.08 -13.60 23.42
CA TYR A 105 0.33 -12.95 22.13
C TYR A 105 1.69 -12.26 22.06
N ALA A 106 2.16 -11.71 23.18
CA ALA A 106 3.51 -11.18 23.27
C ALA A 106 4.55 -12.28 23.08
N LYS A 107 4.37 -13.47 23.67
CA LYS A 107 5.32 -14.59 23.52
C LYS A 107 5.38 -15.10 22.09
N GLU A 108 4.25 -15.21 21.40
CA GLU A 108 4.24 -15.52 19.96
C GLU A 108 5.09 -14.52 19.15
N PHE A 109 4.97 -13.23 19.45
CA PHE A 109 5.74 -12.18 18.77
C PHE A 109 7.23 -12.18 19.16
N ILE A 110 7.54 -12.43 20.44
CA ILE A 110 8.91 -12.59 20.95
C ILE A 110 9.63 -13.72 20.21
N ASP A 111 8.96 -14.85 20.03
CA ASP A 111 9.57 -16.00 19.35
C ASP A 111 9.87 -15.67 17.87
N VAL A 112 9.03 -14.87 17.22
CA VAL A 112 9.28 -14.41 15.84
C VAL A 112 10.46 -13.45 15.76
N PHE A 113 10.57 -12.43 16.61
CA PHE A 113 11.71 -11.53 16.50
C PHE A 113 13.02 -12.16 16.99
N ASN A 114 12.97 -13.12 17.92
CA ASN A 114 14.14 -13.89 18.32
C ASN A 114 14.65 -14.78 17.17
N SER A 115 13.74 -15.36 16.37
CA SER A 115 14.12 -16.20 15.23
C SER A 115 14.86 -15.43 14.14
N ILE A 116 14.72 -14.10 14.10
CA ILE A 116 15.46 -13.20 13.21
C ILE A 116 16.55 -12.39 13.95
N ASN A 117 17.10 -12.95 15.04
CA ASN A 117 18.25 -12.39 15.76
C ASN A 117 18.02 -10.96 16.28
N CYS A 118 16.81 -10.65 16.75
CA CYS A 118 16.52 -9.46 17.55
C CYS A 118 16.28 -9.91 19.00
N HIS A 119 17.07 -9.40 19.95
CA HIS A 119 17.00 -9.84 21.35
C HIS A 119 16.91 -8.65 22.33
N PRO A 120 15.86 -7.81 22.22
CA PRO A 120 15.67 -6.70 23.15
C PRO A 120 15.35 -7.19 24.57
N GLN A 121 15.73 -6.40 25.59
CA GLN A 121 15.28 -6.63 26.96
C GLN A 121 13.76 -6.39 27.06
N ILE A 122 13.00 -7.42 27.44
CA ILE A 122 11.54 -7.31 27.57
C ILE A 122 11.16 -6.59 28.86
N ILE A 123 10.30 -5.57 28.73
CA ILE A 123 9.72 -4.82 29.85
C ILE A 123 8.19 -4.93 29.74
N TRP A 124 7.54 -5.35 30.82
CA TRP A 124 6.08 -5.36 30.91
C TRP A 124 5.61 -4.09 31.62
N SER A 125 4.70 -3.33 31.00
CA SER A 125 4.18 -2.10 31.60
C SER A 125 3.54 -2.36 32.98
N SER A 126 2.86 -3.50 33.15
CA SER A 126 2.31 -3.96 34.42
C SER A 126 3.39 -4.14 35.50
N LYS A 127 4.53 -4.74 35.15
CA LYS A 127 5.67 -4.92 36.08
C LYS A 127 6.37 -3.61 36.39
N LEU A 128 6.47 -2.71 35.41
CA LEU A 128 7.02 -1.38 35.62
C LEU A 128 6.16 -0.59 36.62
N HIS A 129 4.84 -0.64 36.47
CA HIS A 129 3.90 -0.05 37.43
C HIS A 129 3.98 -0.73 38.80
N GLN A 130 3.88 -2.07 38.89
CA GLN A 130 3.94 -2.82 40.15
C GLN A 130 5.20 -2.52 40.98
N SER A 131 6.32 -2.23 40.32
CA SER A 131 7.57 -1.86 41.00
C SER A 131 7.56 -0.48 41.66
N GLY A 132 6.53 0.33 41.43
CA GLY A 132 6.39 1.70 41.93
C GLY A 132 7.15 2.76 41.13
N LYS A 133 7.95 2.35 40.13
CA LYS A 133 8.76 3.27 39.30
C LYS A 133 7.95 4.33 38.55
N MET A 134 6.69 4.05 38.25
CA MET A 134 5.79 4.99 37.56
C MET A 134 5.08 5.97 38.51
N ASN A 135 5.12 5.75 39.83
CA ASN A 135 4.28 6.48 40.80
C ASN A 135 4.56 7.98 40.79
N GLU A 136 5.84 8.37 40.81
CA GLU A 136 6.24 9.77 40.86
C GLU A 136 5.86 10.53 39.58
N VAL A 137 6.06 9.91 38.41
CA VAL A 137 5.73 10.54 37.12
C VAL A 137 4.22 10.66 36.92
N ILE A 138 3.45 9.67 37.38
CA ILE A 138 1.98 9.72 37.37
C ILE A 138 1.48 10.88 38.25
N LYS A 139 2.00 10.99 39.48
CA LYS A 139 1.63 12.08 40.39
C LYS A 139 1.98 13.44 39.80
N LEU A 140 3.19 13.60 39.26
CA LEU A 140 3.64 14.85 38.62
C LEU A 140 2.70 15.29 37.49
N ILE A 141 2.30 14.36 36.62
CA ILE A 141 1.38 14.65 35.52
C ILE A 141 -0.01 15.05 36.04
N LEU A 142 -0.51 14.39 37.08
CA LEU A 142 -1.79 14.73 37.70
C LEU A 142 -1.75 16.12 38.35
N ASP A 143 -0.66 16.46 39.05
CA ASP A 143 -0.45 17.77 39.66
C ASP A 143 -0.39 18.90 38.61
N LYS A 144 0.06 18.60 37.38
CA LYS A 144 0.19 19.54 36.25
C LYS A 144 -0.90 19.37 35.18
N THR A 145 -2.09 18.89 35.56
CA THR A 145 -3.18 18.61 34.61
C THR A 145 -3.64 19.86 33.85
N ASP A 146 -3.55 21.04 34.45
CA ASP A 146 -3.80 22.33 33.79
C ASP A 146 -2.90 22.52 32.55
N ILE A 147 -1.59 22.28 32.69
CA ILE A 147 -0.63 22.32 31.57
C ILE A 147 -0.96 21.24 30.55
N VAL A 148 -1.33 20.02 30.99
CA VAL A 148 -1.77 18.96 30.07
C VAL A 148 -2.93 19.41 29.19
N ARG A 149 -3.95 20.04 29.78
CA ARG A 149 -5.13 20.52 29.04
C ARG A 149 -4.78 21.64 28.06
N ASP A 150 -3.89 22.53 28.46
CA ASP A 150 -3.37 23.59 27.58
C ASP A 150 -2.63 23.01 26.37
N ILE A 151 -1.74 22.02 26.56
CA ILE A 151 -1.06 21.33 25.46
C ILE A 151 -2.08 20.67 24.51
N PHE A 152 -3.08 19.95 25.05
CA PHE A 152 -4.15 19.36 24.24
C PHE A 152 -4.90 20.41 23.40
N LYS A 153 -5.17 21.58 23.97
CA LYS A 153 -5.82 22.70 23.29
C LYS A 153 -4.92 23.31 22.21
N ARG A 154 -3.66 23.60 22.50
CA ARG A 154 -2.74 24.27 21.57
C ARG A 154 -2.28 23.38 20.41
N VAL A 155 -1.91 22.14 20.69
CA VAL A 155 -1.23 21.26 19.73
C VAL A 155 -2.22 20.51 18.84
N ILE A 156 -3.29 19.96 19.42
CA ILE A 156 -4.29 19.17 18.67
C ILE A 156 -5.68 19.78 18.64
N LYS A 157 -5.82 21.05 19.05
CA LYS A 157 -7.09 21.82 19.02
C LYS A 157 -8.23 21.11 19.75
N LYS A 158 -7.91 20.36 20.82
CA LYS A 158 -8.90 19.60 21.60
C LYS A 158 -8.99 20.13 23.01
N GLU A 159 -10.08 20.83 23.31
CA GLU A 159 -10.36 21.28 24.66
C GLU A 159 -10.78 20.12 25.56
N LYS A 160 -10.25 20.13 26.78
CA LYS A 160 -10.57 19.16 27.83
C LYS A 160 -11.26 19.91 28.97
N PRO A 161 -12.34 19.36 29.54
CA PRO A 161 -13.09 20.07 30.56
C PRO A 161 -12.26 20.24 31.85
N ALA A 162 -12.63 21.24 32.66
CA ALA A 162 -11.91 21.59 33.89
C ALA A 162 -11.88 20.48 34.95
N ASN A 163 -12.76 19.49 34.84
CA ASN A 163 -12.79 18.31 35.71
C ASN A 163 -12.13 17.08 35.08
N TRP A 164 -11.54 17.14 33.89
CA TRP A 164 -10.86 15.99 33.29
C TRP A 164 -9.43 15.86 33.78
N TYR A 165 -9.02 14.62 34.11
CA TYR A 165 -7.66 14.26 34.51
C TYR A 165 -7.15 13.07 33.67
N PRO A 166 -5.85 13.05 33.28
CA PRO A 166 -5.28 12.10 32.32
C PRO A 166 -4.96 10.71 32.91
N TYR A 167 -5.85 10.14 33.73
CA TYR A 167 -5.61 8.85 34.40
C TYR A 167 -6.80 7.91 34.26
N ASN A 168 -6.50 6.64 33.99
CA ASN A 168 -7.47 5.55 33.87
C ASN A 168 -7.29 4.60 35.06
N PRO A 169 -8.06 4.75 36.15
CA PRO A 169 -8.01 3.82 37.27
C PRO A 169 -8.63 2.48 36.89
N ILE A 170 -8.10 1.38 37.43
CA ILE A 170 -8.78 0.08 37.40
C ILE A 170 -9.94 0.15 38.39
N CYS A 171 -11.16 -0.08 37.91
CA CYS A 171 -12.34 -0.02 38.76
C CYS A 171 -12.27 -1.08 39.87
N LYS A 172 -12.29 -0.65 41.14
CA LYS A 172 -12.31 -1.54 42.32
C LYS A 172 -13.46 -2.55 42.34
N LYS A 173 -14.59 -2.23 41.71
CA LYS A 173 -15.78 -3.09 41.70
C LYS A 173 -15.76 -4.12 40.57
N CYS A 174 -15.45 -3.71 39.33
CA CYS A 174 -15.56 -4.60 38.17
C CYS A 174 -14.23 -4.94 37.48
N GLY A 175 -13.09 -4.37 37.90
CA GLY A 175 -11.78 -4.63 37.32
C GLY A 175 -11.52 -4.01 35.94
N LYS A 176 -12.49 -3.30 35.36
CA LYS A 176 -12.33 -2.61 34.06
C LYS A 176 -11.55 -1.32 34.23
N ILE A 177 -10.68 -1.03 33.25
CA ILE A 177 -9.92 0.21 33.12
C ILE A 177 -10.45 1.08 31.97
N GLY A 178 -11.06 0.47 30.96
CA GLY A 178 -11.54 1.14 29.74
C GLY A 178 -12.84 1.95 29.90
N THR A 179 -13.45 1.96 31.09
CA THR A 179 -14.75 2.59 31.36
C THR A 179 -14.70 3.55 32.55
N THR A 180 -13.50 3.91 33.02
CA THR A 180 -13.33 4.79 34.17
C THR A 180 -13.03 6.22 33.73
N ASN A 181 -13.73 7.17 34.34
CA ASN A 181 -13.59 8.60 34.08
C ASN A 181 -13.23 9.32 35.39
N VAL A 182 -12.03 9.90 35.45
CA VAL A 182 -11.57 10.68 36.62
C VAL A 182 -12.10 12.10 36.53
N TYR A 183 -12.75 12.56 37.61
CA TYR A 183 -13.37 13.88 37.68
C TYR A 183 -12.76 14.82 38.75
N LYS A 184 -11.86 14.30 39.61
CA LYS A 184 -11.16 15.09 40.65
C LYS A 184 -9.82 14.44 41.03
N TRP A 185 -8.82 15.29 41.30
CA TRP A 185 -7.54 14.95 41.91
C TRP A 185 -7.35 15.85 43.13
N ASP A 186 -7.00 15.29 44.31
CA ASP A 186 -6.81 16.05 45.55
C ASP A 186 -5.35 16.11 46.04
N GLY A 187 -4.40 15.68 45.20
CA GLY A 187 -2.99 15.55 45.55
C GLY A 187 -2.59 14.17 46.09
N LYS A 188 -3.56 13.33 46.49
CA LYS A 188 -3.35 11.95 46.94
C LYS A 188 -4.24 10.92 46.24
N TYR A 189 -5.52 11.22 46.07
CA TYR A 189 -6.53 10.34 45.49
C TYR A 189 -7.12 10.92 44.20
N VAL A 190 -7.27 10.05 43.20
CA VAL A 190 -8.16 10.32 42.05
C VAL A 190 -9.57 9.84 42.40
N TYR A 191 -10.57 10.67 42.13
CA TYR A 191 -11.98 10.32 42.23
C TYR A 191 -12.52 10.04 40.83
N TYR A 192 -13.20 8.91 40.68
CA TYR A 192 -13.62 8.42 39.37
C TYR A 192 -14.97 7.73 39.41
N ARG A 193 -15.63 7.73 38.25
CA ARG A 193 -16.82 6.93 37.98
C ARG A 193 -16.52 5.88 36.93
N CYS A 194 -17.02 4.67 37.15
CA CYS A 194 -17.04 3.61 36.14
C CYS A 194 -18.34 3.75 35.34
N GLU A 195 -18.27 4.51 34.26
CA GLU A 195 -19.42 4.98 33.49
C GLU A 195 -20.08 3.85 32.70
N LYS A 196 -21.41 3.71 32.85
CA LYS A 196 -22.16 2.62 32.19
C LYS A 196 -22.08 2.67 30.66
N LYS A 197 -21.98 3.87 30.08
CA LYS A 197 -21.92 4.14 28.64
C LYS A 197 -20.83 5.16 28.30
N MET A 198 -19.58 4.86 28.67
CA MET A 198 -18.42 5.70 28.32
C MET A 198 -17.96 5.50 26.87
N VAL A 199 -18.02 4.25 26.43
CA VAL A 199 -17.50 3.73 25.16
C VAL A 199 -18.51 2.74 24.60
N GLU A 200 -18.53 2.57 23.28
CA GLU A 200 -19.50 1.69 22.62
C GLU A 200 -19.21 0.20 22.83
N TRP A 201 -17.95 -0.14 23.09
CA TRP A 201 -17.45 -1.52 23.12
C TRP A 201 -17.38 -2.13 24.52
N ALA A 202 -17.65 -1.38 25.59
CA ALA A 202 -17.72 -1.90 26.95
C ALA A 202 -18.66 -1.08 27.85
N ALA A 203 -19.37 -1.78 28.74
CA ALA A 203 -20.20 -1.16 29.77
C ALA A 203 -19.48 -1.12 31.13
N GLY A 204 -19.47 0.05 31.77
CA GLY A 204 -19.05 0.21 33.17
C GLY A 204 -20.12 -0.25 34.17
N CYS A 205 -19.74 -0.37 35.45
CA CYS A 205 -20.61 -0.90 36.50
C CYS A 205 -21.34 0.17 37.33
N GLY A 206 -21.12 1.45 37.06
CA GLY A 206 -21.70 2.58 37.80
C GLY A 206 -21.03 2.87 39.15
N TYR A 207 -19.91 2.23 39.48
CA TYR A 207 -19.19 2.49 40.73
C TYR A 207 -18.60 3.91 40.73
N ASP A 208 -18.86 4.66 41.79
CA ASP A 208 -18.24 5.96 42.10
C ASP A 208 -17.37 5.79 43.34
N GLY A 209 -16.12 6.24 43.28
CA GLY A 209 -15.19 6.09 44.38
C GLY A 209 -13.85 6.76 44.14
N LYS A 210 -12.89 6.46 45.01
CA LYS A 210 -11.54 7.01 44.93
C LYS A 210 -10.46 5.93 45.04
N ILE A 211 -9.33 6.18 44.39
CA ILE A 211 -8.15 5.31 44.42
C ILE A 211 -6.89 6.15 44.39
N GLU A 212 -5.84 5.67 45.04
CA GLU A 212 -4.51 6.31 44.99
C GLU A 212 -3.81 5.83 43.71
N PRO A 213 -3.28 6.73 42.85
CA PRO A 213 -2.78 6.39 41.53
C PRO A 213 -1.35 5.83 41.58
N ILE A 214 -1.17 4.79 42.39
CA ILE A 214 0.11 4.10 42.62
C ILE A 214 0.05 2.66 42.11
N ASN A 215 1.21 2.15 41.71
CA ASN A 215 1.41 0.80 41.27
C ASN A 215 0.42 0.42 40.15
N GLU A 216 -0.19 -0.75 40.25
CA GLU A 216 -1.14 -1.27 39.26
C GLU A 216 -2.58 -0.76 39.42
N ASN A 217 -2.83 0.26 40.25
CA ASN A 217 -4.18 0.79 40.48
C ASN A 217 -4.81 1.46 39.25
N GLY A 218 -4.03 1.66 38.19
CA GLY A 218 -4.41 2.32 36.95
C GLY A 218 -3.18 2.73 36.17
N LYS A 219 -3.39 3.43 35.06
CA LYS A 219 -2.31 4.01 34.25
C LYS A 219 -2.71 5.37 33.68
N LEU A 220 -1.75 6.12 33.19
CA LEU A 220 -2.02 7.34 32.43
C LEU A 220 -2.73 7.01 31.11
N VAL A 221 -3.44 7.99 30.55
CA VAL A 221 -3.91 7.88 29.16
C VAL A 221 -2.70 7.79 28.23
N TRP A 222 -2.79 6.98 27.18
CA TRP A 222 -1.63 6.53 26.39
C TRP A 222 -0.71 7.66 25.87
N ARG A 223 -1.25 8.83 25.52
CA ARG A 223 -0.46 9.99 25.04
C ARG A 223 0.47 10.59 26.09
N LEU A 224 0.18 10.37 27.37
CA LEU A 224 1.03 10.76 28.49
C LEU A 224 1.79 9.57 29.08
N ASP A 225 1.20 8.38 28.98
CA ASP A 225 1.84 7.13 29.38
C ASP A 225 3.12 6.86 28.57
N TRP A 226 3.10 7.11 27.27
CA TRP A 226 4.26 6.89 26.39
C TRP A 226 5.49 7.74 26.80
N PRO A 227 5.43 9.09 26.91
CA PRO A 227 6.56 9.87 27.40
C PRO A 227 6.89 9.62 28.88
N ALA A 228 5.94 9.17 29.70
CA ALA A 228 6.22 8.76 31.07
C ALA A 228 7.13 7.51 31.10
N HIS A 229 6.90 6.53 30.22
CA HIS A 229 7.80 5.37 30.11
C HIS A 229 9.21 5.81 29.65
N TRP A 230 9.31 6.72 28.69
CA TRP A 230 10.62 7.26 28.25
C TRP A 230 11.43 7.82 29.41
N LYS A 231 10.80 8.67 30.24
CA LYS A 231 11.47 9.24 31.41
C LYS A 231 11.86 8.17 32.44
N VAL A 232 10.96 7.24 32.75
CA VAL A 232 11.19 6.25 33.81
C VAL A 232 12.23 5.20 33.42
N ILE A 233 12.29 4.83 32.14
CA ILE A 233 13.25 3.84 31.65
C ILE A 233 14.58 4.54 31.26
N GLY A 234 14.53 5.78 30.78
CA GLY A 234 15.68 6.53 30.28
C GLY A 234 15.91 6.32 28.78
N ILE A 235 14.84 6.23 28.00
CA ILE A 235 14.90 6.01 26.55
C ILE A 235 15.46 7.25 25.85
N THR A 236 16.42 7.05 24.95
CA THR A 236 17.11 8.13 24.22
C THR A 236 16.94 8.04 22.70
N VAL A 237 16.52 6.87 22.20
CA VAL A 237 16.21 6.60 20.79
C VAL A 237 14.96 5.73 20.72
N GLU A 238 13.90 6.25 20.10
CA GLU A 238 12.69 5.49 19.80
C GLU A 238 11.97 6.16 18.63
N SER A 239 11.84 5.40 17.55
CA SER A 239 11.05 5.70 16.37
C SER A 239 9.69 5.03 16.45
N SER A 240 8.79 5.41 15.55
CA SER A 240 7.47 4.78 15.46
C SER A 240 6.97 4.85 14.03
N GLY A 241 5.80 4.24 13.77
CA GLY A 241 5.08 4.42 12.53
C GLY A 241 4.85 5.89 12.20
N LYS A 242 4.86 6.23 10.91
CA LYS A 242 4.68 7.59 10.39
C LYS A 242 3.38 8.26 10.82
N ASP A 243 2.35 7.48 11.16
CA ASP A 243 1.08 7.96 11.73
C ASP A 243 1.22 8.69 13.07
N HIS A 244 2.25 8.36 13.85
CA HIS A 244 2.53 9.05 15.11
C HIS A 244 3.38 10.32 14.93
N MET A 245 4.03 10.48 13.77
CA MET A 245 5.07 11.48 13.50
C MET A 245 4.59 12.70 12.71
N SER A 246 3.30 12.76 12.38
CA SER A 246 2.70 13.96 11.76
C SER A 246 2.71 15.16 12.72
N SER A 247 2.62 16.37 12.19
CA SER A 247 2.38 17.57 13.02
C SER A 247 1.01 17.45 13.72
N GLY A 248 0.97 17.72 15.02
CA GLY A 248 -0.16 17.39 15.89
C GLY A 248 -0.31 15.89 16.16
N GLY A 249 0.67 15.08 15.76
CA GLY A 249 0.74 13.64 15.97
C GLY A 249 0.99 13.27 17.43
N SER A 250 1.26 11.99 17.65
CA SER A 250 1.45 11.47 19.01
C SER A 250 2.81 11.85 19.58
N TYR A 251 3.83 11.81 18.72
CA TYR A 251 5.19 12.17 19.10
C TYR A 251 5.32 13.68 19.37
N ASP A 252 4.70 14.52 18.54
CA ASP A 252 4.65 15.97 18.73
C ASP A 252 4.06 16.36 20.10
N MET A 253 2.91 15.75 20.45
CA MET A 253 2.32 15.86 21.79
C MET A 253 3.26 15.37 22.89
N ALA A 254 3.92 14.23 22.68
CA ALA A 254 4.82 13.63 23.66
C ALA A 254 6.07 14.50 23.90
N ASP A 255 6.59 15.19 22.89
CA ASP A 255 7.68 16.15 23.02
C ASP A 255 7.30 17.36 23.89
N HIS A 256 6.10 17.91 23.68
CA HIS A 256 5.56 18.94 24.57
C HIS A 256 5.45 18.46 26.02
N PHE A 257 4.98 17.23 26.25
CA PHE A 257 4.93 16.65 27.60
C PHE A 257 6.32 16.44 28.20
N CYS A 258 7.29 15.98 27.40
CA CYS A 258 8.67 15.82 27.83
C CYS A 258 9.25 17.17 28.34
N ARG A 259 9.12 18.23 27.54
CA ARG A 259 9.72 19.54 27.84
C ARG A 259 8.97 20.32 28.93
N GLU A 260 7.64 20.40 28.86
CA GLU A 260 6.85 21.31 29.71
C GLU A 260 6.45 20.67 31.06
N ILE A 261 6.40 19.34 31.14
CA ILE A 261 5.95 18.63 32.35
C ILE A 261 7.07 17.80 32.95
N LEU A 262 7.70 16.94 32.14
CA LEU A 262 8.62 15.91 32.62
C LEU A 262 10.06 16.42 32.84
N GLY A 263 10.43 17.54 32.22
CA GLY A 263 11.80 18.08 32.28
C GLY A 263 12.82 17.19 31.54
N THR A 264 12.38 16.50 30.50
CA THR A 264 13.21 15.60 29.68
C THR A 264 13.15 16.01 28.21
N GLN A 265 14.09 15.51 27.41
CA GLN A 265 14.00 15.59 25.95
C GLN A 265 13.30 14.33 25.43
N ALA A 266 12.48 14.47 24.39
CA ALA A 266 11.93 13.29 23.71
C ALA A 266 13.06 12.45 23.07
N PRO A 267 12.93 11.11 23.02
CA PRO A 267 13.87 10.25 22.31
C PRO A 267 14.02 10.63 20.85
N ASP A 268 15.18 10.38 20.26
CA ASP A 268 15.38 10.61 18.83
C ASP A 268 14.55 9.61 18.00
N ALA A 269 13.59 10.14 17.24
CA ALA A 269 12.67 9.33 16.46
C ALA A 269 13.10 9.03 15.03
N MET A 270 14.25 9.56 14.58
CA MET A 270 14.78 9.36 13.22
C MET A 270 13.79 9.73 12.08
N GLY A 271 12.76 10.53 12.38
CA GLY A 271 11.71 10.94 11.44
C GLY A 271 10.60 9.90 11.20
N GLY A 272 10.54 8.82 11.99
CA GLY A 272 9.56 7.74 11.83
C GLY A 272 9.88 6.75 10.72
N TYR A 273 9.34 5.54 10.83
CA TYR A 273 9.43 4.53 9.79
C TYR A 273 8.16 4.42 8.95
N GLU A 274 8.34 4.14 7.66
CA GLU A 274 7.24 3.86 6.73
C GLU A 274 6.64 2.49 6.97
N TRP A 275 5.44 2.29 6.40
CA TRP A 275 4.64 1.09 6.62
C TRP A 275 5.28 -0.16 6.03
N PHE A 276 4.95 -1.28 6.67
CA PHE A 276 5.06 -2.62 6.10
C PHE A 276 3.64 -3.10 5.77
N THR A 277 3.41 -3.53 4.53
CA THR A 277 2.14 -4.10 4.06
C THR A 277 2.33 -5.48 3.43
N ILE A 278 1.22 -6.22 3.30
CA ILE A 278 1.16 -7.48 2.55
C ILE A 278 0.21 -7.32 1.37
N GLY A 279 0.75 -7.17 0.16
CA GLY A 279 -0.02 -6.90 -1.06
C GLY A 279 -0.86 -5.63 -0.94
N GLY A 280 -0.28 -4.56 -0.41
CA GLY A 280 -0.91 -3.24 -0.26
C GLY A 280 -2.07 -3.17 0.75
N ARG A 281 -2.08 -4.04 1.76
CA ARG A 281 -3.14 -4.08 2.79
C ARG A 281 -2.63 -3.63 4.15
N LYS A 282 -3.36 -2.71 4.79
CA LYS A 282 -3.17 -2.31 6.20
C LYS A 282 -3.62 -3.41 7.15
N MET A 283 -2.99 -3.47 8.32
CA MET A 283 -3.17 -4.54 9.30
C MET A 283 -3.55 -3.98 10.68
N SER A 284 -4.23 -4.79 11.51
CA SER A 284 -4.67 -4.42 12.86
C SER A 284 -4.73 -5.64 13.78
N SER A 285 -4.00 -5.60 14.90
CA SER A 285 -3.93 -6.70 15.87
C SER A 285 -5.22 -6.87 16.68
N SER A 286 -5.82 -5.78 17.18
CA SER A 286 -7.07 -5.84 17.97
C SER A 286 -8.28 -6.30 17.15
N LYS A 287 -8.26 -6.10 15.83
CA LYS A 287 -9.31 -6.57 14.92
C LYS A 287 -8.98 -7.91 14.24
N GLY A 288 -7.75 -8.41 14.36
CA GLY A 288 -7.29 -9.61 13.66
C GLY A 288 -7.22 -9.44 12.14
N ILE A 289 -6.92 -8.24 11.65
CA ILE A 289 -6.87 -7.92 10.21
C ILE A 289 -5.43 -7.96 9.72
N GLY A 290 -5.18 -8.66 8.62
CA GLY A 290 -3.86 -8.80 8.01
C GLY A 290 -3.11 -10.05 8.44
N SER A 291 -1.86 -10.19 8.01
CA SER A 291 -1.02 -11.33 8.34
C SER A 291 -0.26 -11.10 9.65
N SER A 292 -0.34 -12.08 10.54
CA SER A 292 0.46 -12.09 11.77
C SER A 292 1.96 -12.16 11.46
N ALA A 293 2.79 -11.64 12.36
CA ALA A 293 4.24 -11.77 12.25
C ALA A 293 4.67 -13.23 12.13
N LYS A 294 3.99 -14.12 12.86
CA LYS A 294 4.21 -15.56 12.81
C LYS A 294 3.94 -16.14 11.42
N GLU A 295 2.76 -15.92 10.87
CA GLU A 295 2.39 -16.45 9.54
C GLU A 295 3.37 -15.99 8.46
N VAL A 296 3.82 -14.73 8.49
CA VAL A 296 4.76 -14.22 7.48
C VAL A 296 6.18 -14.77 7.69
N SER A 297 6.61 -14.94 8.95
CA SER A 297 7.92 -15.52 9.26
C SER A 297 8.07 -16.98 8.81
N GLU A 298 6.96 -17.69 8.61
CA GLU A 298 6.95 -19.06 8.11
C GLU A 298 7.10 -19.14 6.57
N ILE A 299 6.98 -18.03 5.85
CA ILE A 299 7.03 -17.97 4.38
C ILE A 299 8.47 -18.02 3.85
N LEU A 300 9.42 -17.44 4.59
CA LEU A 300 10.81 -17.24 4.17
C LEU A 300 11.79 -17.81 5.20
N PRO A 301 13.01 -18.20 4.80
CA PRO A 301 14.10 -18.43 5.75
C PRO A 301 14.33 -17.20 6.63
N PRO A 302 14.72 -17.35 7.91
CA PRO A 302 14.95 -16.21 8.81
C PRO A 302 15.92 -15.16 8.25
N ASP A 303 17.03 -15.57 7.64
CA ASP A 303 18.01 -14.65 7.05
C ASP A 303 17.42 -13.84 5.88
N VAL A 304 16.65 -14.50 5.00
CA VAL A 304 15.99 -13.84 3.87
C VAL A 304 14.84 -12.94 4.35
N PHE A 305 14.12 -13.35 5.39
CA PHE A 305 13.05 -12.57 6.00
C PHE A 305 13.59 -11.30 6.68
N ARG A 306 14.68 -11.42 7.42
CA ARG A 306 15.40 -10.29 8.01
C ARG A 306 15.95 -9.39 6.90
N PHE A 307 16.62 -9.96 5.92
CA PHE A 307 17.20 -9.23 4.78
C PHE A 307 16.19 -8.34 4.06
N MET A 308 14.99 -8.84 3.77
CA MET A 308 13.92 -8.07 3.15
C MET A 308 13.65 -6.75 3.87
N GLN A 309 13.69 -6.78 5.20
CA GLN A 309 13.45 -5.59 6.03
C GLN A 309 14.71 -4.72 6.12
N VAL A 310 15.90 -5.31 6.31
CA VAL A 310 17.16 -4.56 6.45
C VAL A 310 17.54 -3.79 5.17
N ARG A 311 17.38 -4.41 4.00
CA ARG A 311 17.72 -3.79 2.70
C ARG A 311 16.84 -2.58 2.37
N THR A 312 15.67 -2.48 2.99
CA THR A 312 14.68 -1.44 2.71
C THR A 312 14.93 -0.24 3.62
N PRO A 313 15.22 0.96 3.09
CA PRO A 313 15.45 2.15 3.91
C PRO A 313 14.27 2.49 4.83
N ILE A 314 14.54 3.08 5.99
CA ILE A 314 13.52 3.39 7.01
C ILE A 314 12.35 4.24 6.48
N LYS A 315 12.61 5.15 5.53
CA LYS A 315 11.63 6.06 4.90
C LYS A 315 10.95 5.49 3.65
N THR A 316 11.17 4.20 3.34
CA THR A 316 10.60 3.54 2.18
C THR A 316 9.52 2.57 2.63
N HIS A 317 8.34 2.67 2.02
CA HIS A 317 7.27 1.70 2.19
C HIS A 317 7.72 0.31 1.77
N LEU A 318 7.51 -0.68 2.63
CA LEU A 318 7.85 -2.08 2.36
C LEU A 318 6.55 -2.83 2.11
N ASP A 319 6.31 -3.24 0.86
CA ASP A 319 5.23 -4.15 0.55
C ASP A 319 5.79 -5.54 0.24
N PHE A 320 5.21 -6.57 0.87
CA PHE A 320 5.57 -7.95 0.61
C PHE A 320 4.35 -8.74 0.14
N ASP A 321 4.25 -8.94 -1.16
CA ASP A 321 3.29 -9.85 -1.77
C ASP A 321 3.96 -11.20 -2.06
N PRO A 322 3.71 -12.28 -1.30
CA PRO A 322 4.41 -13.55 -1.49
C PRO A 322 4.09 -14.24 -2.82
N TYR A 323 3.05 -13.82 -3.55
CA TYR A 323 2.65 -14.44 -4.82
C TYR A 323 3.55 -14.03 -5.99
N GLY A 324 3.55 -14.86 -7.04
CA GLY A 324 4.28 -14.58 -8.27
C GLY A 324 5.80 -14.62 -8.10
N ASP A 325 6.50 -13.66 -8.70
CA ASP A 325 7.97 -13.63 -8.73
C ASP A 325 8.61 -12.97 -7.49
N THR A 326 7.84 -12.47 -6.52
CA THR A 326 8.38 -11.74 -5.36
C THR A 326 9.37 -12.58 -4.55
N ILE A 327 9.00 -13.82 -4.19
CA ILE A 327 9.88 -14.71 -3.41
C ILE A 327 11.13 -15.08 -4.21
N PRO A 328 11.04 -15.59 -5.46
CA PRO A 328 12.22 -15.84 -6.30
C PRO A 328 13.14 -14.62 -6.47
N ASN A 329 12.58 -13.43 -6.68
CA ASN A 329 13.36 -12.19 -6.81
C ASN A 329 14.08 -11.83 -5.51
N LEU A 330 13.42 -12.04 -4.36
CA LEU A 330 14.02 -11.78 -3.06
C LEU A 330 15.23 -12.67 -2.79
N PHE A 331 15.17 -13.96 -3.17
CA PHE A 331 16.33 -14.86 -3.11
C PHE A 331 17.43 -14.47 -4.10
N ASP A 332 17.09 -14.14 -5.35
CA ASP A 332 18.06 -13.68 -6.36
C ASP A 332 18.80 -12.40 -5.87
N ASP A 333 18.08 -11.48 -5.23
CA ASP A 333 18.67 -10.28 -4.64
C ASP A 333 19.54 -10.59 -3.40
N TYR A 334 19.10 -11.50 -2.53
CA TYR A 334 19.89 -11.95 -1.38
C TYR A 334 21.23 -12.52 -1.84
N ASP A 335 21.20 -13.42 -2.83
CA ASP A 335 22.40 -14.04 -3.39
C ASP A 335 23.34 -13.00 -3.99
N LYS A 336 22.81 -12.03 -4.74
CA LYS A 336 23.60 -10.92 -5.29
C LYS A 336 24.30 -10.10 -4.20
N LEU A 337 23.65 -9.87 -3.06
CA LEU A 337 24.24 -9.12 -1.96
C LEU A 337 25.24 -9.99 -1.17
N MET A 338 24.98 -11.30 -1.03
CA MET A 338 25.94 -12.27 -0.48
C MET A 338 27.24 -12.33 -1.30
N GLU A 339 27.15 -12.26 -2.63
CA GLU A 339 28.32 -12.15 -3.50
C GLU A 339 29.17 -10.92 -3.18
N SER A 340 28.53 -9.78 -2.86
CA SER A 340 29.25 -8.57 -2.44
C SER A 340 29.92 -8.73 -1.08
N TYR A 341 29.29 -9.45 -0.15
CA TYR A 341 29.91 -9.84 1.11
C TYR A 341 31.14 -10.73 0.90
N PHE A 342 31.08 -11.72 -0.01
CA PHE A 342 32.25 -12.56 -0.33
C PHE A 342 33.40 -11.74 -0.94
N LEU A 343 33.10 -10.81 -1.86
CA LEU A 343 34.11 -9.89 -2.38
C LEU A 343 34.76 -9.05 -1.28
N LYS A 344 33.99 -8.62 -0.27
CA LYS A 344 34.52 -7.87 0.88
C LYS A 344 35.50 -8.70 1.71
N ILE A 345 35.13 -9.92 2.10
CA ILE A 345 36.01 -10.76 2.95
C ILE A 345 37.24 -11.29 2.19
N GLU A 346 37.16 -11.36 0.87
CA GLU A 346 38.28 -11.71 -0.02
C GLU A 346 39.20 -10.51 -0.33
N ASN A 347 38.89 -9.31 0.19
CA ASN A 347 39.57 -8.05 -0.14
C ASN A 347 39.60 -7.76 -1.66
N ASN A 348 38.54 -8.16 -2.37
CA ASN A 348 38.42 -8.06 -3.82
C ASN A 348 37.22 -7.17 -4.24
N LEU A 349 36.92 -6.14 -3.46
CA LEU A 349 35.90 -5.16 -3.83
C LEU A 349 36.37 -4.33 -5.04
N PRO A 350 35.48 -4.01 -5.99
CA PRO A 350 35.81 -3.11 -7.09
C PRO A 350 36.29 -1.74 -6.60
N ILE A 351 37.03 -1.01 -7.42
CA ILE A 351 37.47 0.36 -7.10
C ILE A 351 36.36 1.37 -7.45
N GLY A 352 36.34 2.50 -6.73
CA GLY A 352 35.43 3.62 -7.01
C GLY A 352 33.98 3.32 -6.64
N LYS A 353 33.04 3.85 -7.43
CA LYS A 353 31.61 3.81 -7.07
C LYS A 353 31.04 2.39 -6.96
N ALA A 354 31.51 1.47 -7.81
CA ALA A 354 31.10 0.08 -7.75
C ALA A 354 31.54 -0.59 -6.43
N GLY A 355 32.72 -0.25 -5.93
CA GLY A 355 33.23 -0.66 -4.62
C GLY A 355 32.39 -0.16 -3.47
N GLU A 356 31.99 1.11 -3.49
CA GLU A 356 31.11 1.69 -2.47
C GLU A 356 29.76 0.97 -2.40
N VAL A 357 29.16 0.69 -3.57
CA VAL A 357 27.88 -0.03 -3.64
C VAL A 357 28.02 -1.47 -3.15
N ALA A 358 29.07 -2.17 -3.57
CA ALA A 358 29.34 -3.53 -3.11
C ALA A 358 29.64 -3.57 -1.59
N SER A 359 30.31 -2.56 -1.05
CA SER A 359 30.54 -2.42 0.39
C SER A 359 29.23 -2.21 1.16
N ASP A 360 28.33 -1.36 0.64
CA ASP A 360 27.00 -1.15 1.21
C ASP A 360 26.15 -2.44 1.16
N PHE A 361 26.23 -3.19 0.07
CA PHE A 361 25.57 -4.48 -0.10
C PHE A 361 26.10 -5.54 0.88
N ALA A 362 27.42 -5.62 1.05
CA ALA A 362 28.04 -6.49 2.05
C ALA A 362 27.58 -6.11 3.47
N ARG A 363 27.49 -4.81 3.77
CA ARG A 363 27.03 -4.33 5.07
C ARG A 363 25.55 -4.64 5.33
N ILE A 364 24.70 -4.62 4.30
CA ILE A 364 23.30 -5.08 4.42
C ILE A 364 23.26 -6.55 4.82
N ILE A 365 24.09 -7.41 4.22
CA ILE A 365 24.19 -8.83 4.58
C ILE A 365 24.65 -9.02 6.02
N GLU A 366 25.71 -8.32 6.44
CA GLU A 366 26.23 -8.35 7.81
C GLU A 366 25.14 -8.03 8.84
N LEU A 367 24.32 -7.01 8.57
CA LEU A 367 23.22 -6.63 9.44
C LEU A 367 21.98 -7.53 9.32
N SER A 368 21.87 -8.28 8.22
CA SER A 368 20.80 -9.26 7.98
C SER A 368 21.11 -10.65 8.54
N ALA A 369 22.34 -10.87 9.04
CA ALA A 369 22.77 -12.15 9.56
C ALA A 369 21.94 -12.56 10.78
N VAL A 370 21.28 -13.72 10.68
CA VAL A 370 20.61 -14.37 11.81
C VAL A 370 21.56 -15.35 12.48
N SER A 371 22.38 -16.03 11.69
CA SER A 371 23.48 -16.89 12.14
C SER A 371 24.84 -16.33 11.69
N PRO A 372 25.97 -16.78 12.27
CA PRO A 372 27.29 -16.38 11.80
C PRO A 372 27.45 -16.60 10.29
N LEU A 373 27.84 -15.54 9.57
CA LEU A 373 28.05 -15.60 8.13
C LEU A 373 29.27 -16.47 7.79
N PRO A 374 29.28 -17.13 6.62
CA PRO A 374 30.45 -17.89 6.18
C PRO A 374 31.69 -16.98 6.11
N LEU A 375 32.82 -17.47 6.64
CA LEU A 375 34.11 -16.77 6.57
C LEU A 375 34.88 -17.04 5.27
N LYS A 376 34.34 -17.91 4.42
CA LYS A 376 34.84 -18.22 3.08
C LYS A 376 33.65 -18.27 2.12
N ARG A 377 33.92 -17.95 0.85
CA ARG A 377 32.94 -18.07 -0.22
C ARG A 377 32.43 -19.51 -0.31
N ILE A 378 31.12 -19.63 -0.41
CA ILE A 378 30.41 -20.89 -0.64
C ILE A 378 29.59 -20.77 -1.93
N PHE A 379 29.33 -21.91 -2.56
CA PHE A 379 28.40 -21.98 -3.69
C PHE A 379 26.97 -21.73 -3.21
N LEU A 380 26.22 -20.89 -3.93
CA LEU A 380 24.84 -20.53 -3.62
C LEU A 380 23.87 -21.20 -4.62
N PRO A 381 23.18 -22.30 -4.27
CA PRO A 381 22.25 -22.96 -5.17
C PRO A 381 21.05 -22.06 -5.48
N ARG A 382 20.93 -21.56 -6.71
CA ARG A 382 19.92 -20.56 -7.08
C ARG A 382 18.48 -21.06 -6.83
N PHE A 383 17.70 -20.30 -6.07
CA PHE A 383 16.34 -20.67 -5.66
C PHE A 383 15.40 -20.95 -6.85
N ARG A 384 15.42 -20.09 -7.88
CA ARG A 384 14.59 -20.26 -9.09
C ARG A 384 14.89 -21.56 -9.83
N THR A 385 16.16 -21.96 -9.86
CA THR A 385 16.58 -23.23 -10.45
C THR A 385 16.04 -24.41 -9.64
N ILE A 386 16.11 -24.36 -8.31
CA ILE A 386 15.51 -25.38 -7.43
C ILE A 386 14.01 -25.53 -7.70
N VAL A 387 13.27 -24.42 -7.78
CA VAL A 387 11.83 -24.42 -8.10
C VAL A 387 11.56 -25.14 -9.43
N ASN A 388 12.33 -24.85 -10.47
CA ASN A 388 12.18 -25.48 -11.78
C ASN A 388 12.52 -26.98 -11.77
N LEU A 389 13.56 -27.37 -11.04
CA LEU A 389 13.96 -28.78 -10.91
C LEU A 389 12.90 -29.60 -10.17
N ILE A 390 12.29 -29.05 -9.10
CA ILE A 390 11.15 -29.67 -8.42
C ILE A 390 9.97 -29.87 -9.38
N LYS A 391 9.59 -28.82 -10.13
CA LYS A 391 8.47 -28.89 -11.09
C LYS A 391 8.71 -29.90 -12.21
N THR A 392 9.95 -30.04 -12.67
CA THR A 392 10.34 -30.97 -13.74
C THR A 392 10.76 -32.35 -13.23
N LYS A 393 10.66 -32.60 -11.92
CA LYS A 393 11.01 -33.87 -11.26
C LYS A 393 12.44 -34.34 -11.58
N ARG A 394 13.39 -33.40 -11.67
CA ARG A 394 14.81 -33.68 -11.89
C ARG A 394 15.57 -33.79 -10.57
N ASP A 395 16.67 -34.53 -10.59
CA ASP A 395 17.57 -34.64 -9.44
C ASP A 395 18.24 -33.28 -9.15
N ILE A 396 18.05 -32.78 -7.92
CA ILE A 396 18.45 -31.42 -7.55
C ILE A 396 19.93 -31.38 -7.15
N GLU A 397 20.38 -32.34 -6.32
CA GLU A 397 21.75 -32.36 -5.83
C GLU A 397 22.75 -32.60 -6.96
N SER A 398 22.49 -33.59 -7.81
CA SER A 398 23.34 -33.89 -8.97
C SER A 398 23.42 -32.72 -9.94
N PHE A 399 22.32 -31.96 -10.13
CA PHE A 399 22.34 -30.75 -10.96
C PHE A 399 23.35 -29.72 -10.42
N PHE A 400 23.32 -29.46 -9.11
CA PHE A 400 24.21 -28.45 -8.51
C PHE A 400 25.65 -28.94 -8.34
N VAL A 401 25.88 -30.23 -8.10
CA VAL A 401 27.24 -30.83 -8.14
C VAL A 401 27.84 -30.65 -9.54
N ASN A 402 27.07 -30.95 -10.60
CA ASN A 402 27.51 -30.76 -11.97
C ASN A 402 27.72 -29.27 -12.32
N GLN A 403 26.83 -28.38 -11.85
CA GLN A 403 26.98 -26.94 -12.07
C GLN A 403 28.22 -26.36 -11.36
N LYS A 404 28.51 -26.83 -10.14
CA LYS A 404 29.67 -26.40 -9.36
C LYS A 404 30.98 -27.00 -9.90
N GLY A 405 30.92 -28.22 -10.45
CA GLY A 405 32.09 -28.98 -10.90
C GLY A 405 32.83 -29.71 -9.77
N SER A 406 32.26 -29.76 -8.56
CA SER A 406 32.79 -30.48 -7.40
C SER A 406 31.65 -30.88 -6.46
N GLU A 407 31.93 -31.75 -5.48
CA GLU A 407 30.95 -32.05 -4.43
C GLU A 407 30.54 -30.79 -3.64
N LEU A 408 29.30 -30.78 -3.18
CA LEU A 408 28.79 -29.77 -2.25
C LEU A 408 29.34 -30.07 -0.84
N THR A 409 29.89 -29.04 -0.21
CA THR A 409 30.32 -29.07 1.20
C THR A 409 29.11 -29.22 2.13
N ILE A 410 29.34 -29.60 3.40
CA ILE A 410 28.27 -29.74 4.40
C ILE A 410 27.42 -28.46 4.52
N VAL A 411 28.06 -27.29 4.48
CA VAL A 411 27.36 -25.99 4.57
C VAL A 411 26.50 -25.74 3.32
N GLU A 412 27.02 -26.02 2.13
CA GLU A 412 26.27 -25.85 0.88
C GLU A 412 25.12 -26.86 0.75
N LYS A 413 25.28 -28.09 1.26
CA LYS A 413 24.20 -29.08 1.34
C LYS A 413 23.09 -28.62 2.28
N SER A 414 23.45 -28.12 3.47
CA SER A 414 22.47 -27.57 4.41
C SER A 414 21.71 -26.37 3.82
N LEU A 415 22.41 -25.47 3.13
CA LEU A 415 21.78 -24.36 2.41
C LEU A 415 20.83 -24.86 1.29
N LEU A 416 21.24 -25.88 0.54
CA LEU A 416 20.40 -26.48 -0.50
C LEU A 416 19.12 -27.09 0.10
N GLU A 417 19.24 -27.85 1.18
CA GLU A 417 18.10 -28.46 1.90
C GLU A 417 17.10 -27.42 2.39
N GLU A 418 17.59 -26.33 3.00
CA GLU A 418 16.73 -25.22 3.42
C GLU A 418 16.01 -24.59 2.22
N ARG A 419 16.72 -24.30 1.13
CA ARG A 419 16.10 -23.74 -0.08
C ARG A 419 15.09 -24.69 -0.70
N ILE A 420 15.32 -26.01 -0.69
CA ILE A 420 14.36 -27.01 -1.15
C ILE A 420 13.09 -26.96 -0.30
N LYS A 421 13.20 -26.86 1.04
CA LYS A 421 12.05 -26.72 1.95
C LYS A 421 11.20 -25.51 1.56
N TYR A 422 11.79 -24.33 1.40
CA TYR A 422 11.06 -23.11 1.06
C TYR A 422 10.59 -23.07 -0.40
N ALA A 423 11.31 -23.72 -1.33
CA ALA A 423 10.86 -23.86 -2.71
C ALA A 423 9.60 -24.73 -2.82
N LYS A 424 9.50 -25.81 -2.02
CA LYS A 424 8.28 -26.63 -1.93
C LYS A 424 7.11 -25.81 -1.38
N LEU A 425 7.32 -25.06 -0.29
CA LEU A 425 6.31 -24.17 0.27
C LEU A 425 5.84 -23.10 -0.73
N PHE A 426 6.79 -22.49 -1.45
CA PHE A 426 6.51 -21.53 -2.51
C PHE A 426 5.67 -22.15 -3.62
N ILE A 427 6.04 -23.33 -4.12
CA ILE A 427 5.30 -24.03 -5.15
C ILE A 427 3.86 -24.30 -4.72
N GLU A 428 3.69 -24.84 -3.50
CA GLU A 428 2.40 -25.23 -2.94
C GLU A 428 1.45 -24.05 -2.75
N LYS A 429 1.93 -22.92 -2.23
CA LYS A 429 1.06 -21.84 -1.74
C LYS A 429 1.09 -20.56 -2.58
N TYR A 430 2.17 -20.29 -3.30
CA TYR A 430 2.46 -18.95 -3.83
C TYR A 430 2.89 -18.90 -5.29
N SER A 431 3.21 -20.04 -5.92
CA SER A 431 3.73 -20.09 -7.29
C SER A 431 2.70 -19.91 -8.40
N VAL A 432 1.41 -19.98 -8.04
CA VAL A 432 0.30 -19.68 -8.94
C VAL A 432 0.04 -18.18 -8.81
N GLU A 433 0.19 -17.43 -9.91
CA GLU A 433 -0.37 -16.07 -9.98
C GLU A 433 -1.84 -16.18 -9.57
N LYS A 434 -2.32 -15.30 -8.67
CA LYS A 434 -3.77 -15.14 -8.53
C LYS A 434 -4.28 -14.87 -9.94
N THR A 435 -5.03 -15.82 -10.50
CA THR A 435 -5.78 -15.65 -11.72
C THR A 435 -6.78 -14.54 -11.44
N ILE A 436 -6.37 -13.31 -11.70
CA ILE A 436 -7.29 -12.29 -12.17
C ILE A 436 -7.94 -12.96 -13.39
N PRO A 437 -9.27 -13.02 -13.49
CA PRO A 437 -9.92 -13.52 -14.69
C PRO A 437 -9.28 -12.82 -15.88
N GLN A 438 -8.52 -13.58 -16.65
CA GLN A 438 -7.84 -13.07 -17.81
C GLN A 438 -8.96 -12.88 -18.82
N ALA A 439 -9.47 -11.65 -18.94
CA ALA A 439 -10.09 -11.26 -20.19
C ALA A 439 -9.03 -11.52 -21.26
N GLU A 440 -9.35 -12.37 -22.23
CA GLU A 440 -8.50 -12.65 -23.38
C GLU A 440 -8.06 -11.30 -23.98
N SER A 441 -6.82 -10.88 -23.67
CA SER A 441 -6.26 -9.67 -24.23
C SER A 441 -5.77 -10.04 -25.61
N THR A 442 -6.49 -9.63 -26.65
CA THR A 442 -5.97 -9.61 -28.02
C THR A 442 -4.75 -8.66 -28.03
N PHE A 443 -3.55 -9.23 -28.05
CA PHE A 443 -2.32 -8.45 -28.14
C PHE A 443 -1.91 -8.35 -29.61
N THR A 444 -2.06 -7.15 -30.16
CA THR A 444 -1.69 -6.87 -31.56
C THR A 444 -0.28 -6.30 -31.61
N LEU A 445 0.57 -6.89 -32.45
CA LEU A 445 1.94 -6.41 -32.68
C LEU A 445 1.93 -5.04 -33.38
N SER A 446 2.61 -4.05 -32.79
CA SER A 446 2.85 -2.74 -33.42
C SER A 446 3.77 -2.85 -34.66
N PRO A 447 3.79 -1.86 -35.56
CA PRO A 447 4.67 -1.86 -36.72
C PRO A 447 6.16 -2.02 -36.37
N GLU A 448 6.61 -1.40 -35.29
CA GLU A 448 7.98 -1.49 -34.78
C GLU A 448 8.31 -2.89 -34.27
N GLN A 449 7.36 -3.55 -33.60
CA GLN A 449 7.47 -4.93 -33.14
C GLN A 449 7.51 -5.92 -34.31
N LYS A 450 6.67 -5.72 -35.33
CA LYS A 450 6.71 -6.52 -36.57
C LYS A 450 8.04 -6.35 -37.29
N ASN A 451 8.58 -5.13 -37.36
CA ASN A 451 9.89 -4.87 -37.94
C ASN A 451 11.02 -5.58 -37.16
N PHE A 452 10.98 -5.53 -35.83
CA PHE A 452 11.91 -6.27 -34.97
C PHE A 452 11.87 -7.78 -35.23
N LEU A 453 10.67 -8.39 -35.29
CA LEU A 453 10.54 -9.82 -35.55
C LEU A 453 11.07 -10.20 -36.94
N LYS A 454 10.88 -9.37 -37.96
CA LYS A 454 11.46 -9.57 -39.30
C LYS A 454 12.99 -9.56 -39.30
N ILE A 455 13.60 -8.59 -38.60
CA ILE A 455 15.06 -8.53 -38.47
C ILE A 455 15.58 -9.75 -37.70
N LEU A 456 14.89 -10.13 -36.62
CA LEU A 456 15.23 -11.30 -35.82
C LEU A 456 15.15 -12.60 -36.64
N LEU A 457 14.11 -12.78 -37.44
CA LEU A 457 13.96 -13.92 -38.35
C LEU A 457 15.14 -14.04 -39.32
N THR A 458 15.59 -12.92 -39.90
CA THR A 458 16.75 -12.90 -40.81
C THR A 458 18.03 -13.31 -40.09
N LYS A 459 18.25 -12.80 -38.88
CA LYS A 459 19.45 -13.15 -38.09
C LYS A 459 19.43 -14.59 -37.58
N LEU A 460 18.28 -15.11 -37.17
CA LEU A 460 18.13 -16.50 -36.72
C LEU A 460 18.34 -17.54 -37.84
N LYS A 461 18.19 -17.14 -39.12
CA LYS A 461 18.47 -18.00 -40.27
C LYS A 461 19.96 -18.12 -40.62
N ILE A 462 20.83 -17.32 -39.99
CA ILE A 462 22.29 -17.40 -40.18
C ILE A 462 22.83 -18.66 -39.48
N LYS A 463 23.65 -19.45 -40.19
CA LYS A 463 24.23 -20.68 -39.66
C LYS A 463 25.16 -20.38 -38.47
N ASN A 464 25.02 -21.12 -37.37
CA ASN A 464 25.80 -20.98 -36.12
C ASN A 464 25.65 -19.62 -35.38
N VAL A 465 24.50 -18.96 -35.47
CA VAL A 465 24.25 -17.72 -34.72
C VAL A 465 24.00 -18.00 -33.22
N ASP A 466 24.55 -17.15 -32.34
CA ASP A 466 24.15 -17.13 -30.92
C ASP A 466 22.77 -16.45 -30.79
N PRO A 467 21.72 -17.14 -30.31
CA PRO A 467 20.37 -16.58 -30.23
C PRO A 467 20.26 -15.33 -29.36
N GLN A 468 21.06 -15.24 -28.30
CA GLN A 468 21.05 -14.09 -27.40
C GLN A 468 21.64 -12.86 -28.12
N VAL A 469 22.73 -13.04 -28.87
CA VAL A 469 23.35 -11.97 -29.67
C VAL A 469 22.39 -11.53 -30.78
N ALA A 470 21.78 -12.47 -31.49
CA ALA A 470 20.82 -12.20 -32.56
C ALA A 470 19.65 -11.32 -32.09
N ILE A 471 19.10 -11.59 -30.89
CA ILE A 471 18.01 -10.78 -30.33
C ILE A 471 18.46 -9.35 -30.05
N PHE A 472 19.57 -9.14 -29.35
CA PHE A 472 19.99 -7.78 -28.98
C PHE A 472 20.42 -6.94 -30.18
N GLU A 473 21.06 -7.55 -31.18
CA GLU A 473 21.34 -6.86 -32.43
C GLU A 473 20.06 -6.47 -33.17
N SER A 474 19.06 -7.36 -33.20
CA SER A 474 17.77 -7.08 -33.82
C SER A 474 17.03 -5.94 -33.13
N ILE A 475 17.10 -5.85 -31.80
CA ILE A 475 16.55 -4.73 -31.02
C ILE A 475 17.21 -3.41 -31.43
N LYS A 476 18.55 -3.40 -31.52
CA LYS A 476 19.34 -2.22 -31.86
C LYS A 476 19.07 -1.75 -33.30
N GLU A 477 19.01 -2.70 -34.23
CA GLU A 477 18.76 -2.45 -35.66
C GLU A 477 17.32 -1.99 -35.91
N ALA A 478 16.35 -2.56 -35.21
CA ALA A 478 14.94 -2.17 -35.28
C ALA A 478 14.63 -0.83 -34.55
N LYS A 479 15.60 -0.27 -33.81
CA LYS A 479 15.45 0.95 -32.99
C LYS A 479 14.26 0.90 -32.03
N ILE A 480 13.97 -0.29 -31.51
CA ILE A 480 12.84 -0.54 -30.60
C ILE A 480 13.31 -0.59 -29.16
N GLN A 481 12.46 -0.16 -28.22
CA GLN A 481 12.76 -0.36 -26.80
C GLN A 481 12.80 -1.86 -26.46
N PRO A 482 13.79 -2.34 -25.68
CA PRO A 482 13.92 -3.76 -25.36
C PRO A 482 12.64 -4.39 -24.80
N ARG A 483 11.89 -3.67 -23.96
CA ARG A 483 10.62 -4.13 -23.40
C ARG A 483 9.59 -4.48 -24.47
N LEU A 484 9.45 -3.64 -25.49
CA LEU A 484 8.50 -3.85 -26.59
C LEU A 484 8.94 -4.98 -27.52
N ALA A 485 10.25 -5.13 -27.73
CA ALA A 485 10.79 -6.24 -28.51
C ALA A 485 10.58 -7.58 -27.81
N PHE A 486 10.90 -7.67 -26.52
CA PHE A 486 10.69 -8.89 -25.75
C PHE A 486 9.21 -9.25 -25.64
N SER A 487 8.31 -8.26 -25.49
CA SER A 487 6.88 -8.56 -25.45
C SER A 487 6.36 -9.16 -26.76
N ALA A 488 6.83 -8.65 -27.90
CA ALA A 488 6.51 -9.22 -29.21
C ALA A 488 7.08 -10.63 -29.39
N PHE A 489 8.34 -10.82 -29.02
CA PHE A 489 9.02 -12.12 -29.08
C PHE A 489 8.30 -13.19 -28.24
N TYR A 490 7.98 -12.91 -26.98
CA TYR A 490 7.28 -13.87 -26.13
C TYR A 490 5.86 -14.12 -26.61
N PHE A 491 5.18 -13.07 -27.08
CA PHE A 491 3.79 -13.23 -27.50
C PHE A 491 3.68 -14.13 -28.73
N SER A 492 4.50 -13.90 -29.76
CA SER A 492 4.52 -14.73 -30.97
C SER A 492 4.95 -16.18 -30.70
N LEU A 493 5.69 -16.45 -29.62
CA LEU A 493 6.12 -17.82 -29.27
C LEU A 493 5.21 -18.54 -28.26
N THR A 494 4.58 -17.81 -27.35
CA THR A 494 3.95 -18.38 -26.15
C THR A 494 2.56 -17.82 -25.85
N GLY A 495 2.08 -16.85 -26.62
CA GLY A 495 0.82 -16.14 -26.36
C GLY A 495 0.87 -15.18 -25.16
N LYS A 496 2.06 -14.98 -24.55
CA LYS A 496 2.27 -14.11 -23.38
C LYS A 496 3.26 -13.02 -23.71
N GLN A 497 3.09 -11.82 -23.16
CA GLN A 497 4.00 -10.69 -23.39
C GLN A 497 5.31 -10.76 -22.58
N TYR A 498 5.56 -11.87 -21.87
CA TYR A 498 6.74 -12.08 -21.03
C TYR A 498 7.04 -13.58 -20.93
N GLY A 499 8.29 -13.91 -20.60
CA GLY A 499 8.73 -15.31 -20.51
C GLY A 499 10.15 -15.47 -19.98
N PRO A 500 10.67 -16.71 -19.94
CA PRO A 500 12.03 -17.01 -19.49
C PRO A 500 13.06 -16.39 -20.43
N LYS A 501 14.32 -16.23 -20.00
CA LYS A 501 15.39 -15.59 -20.80
C LYS A 501 15.35 -16.03 -22.26
N ALA A 502 15.22 -15.06 -23.18
CA ALA A 502 14.87 -15.32 -24.57
C ALA A 502 15.85 -16.25 -25.31
N GLY A 503 17.16 -16.11 -25.10
CA GLY A 503 18.15 -17.05 -25.67
C GLY A 503 17.98 -18.48 -25.17
N ASP A 504 17.68 -18.66 -23.87
CA ASP A 504 17.44 -20.00 -23.29
C ASP A 504 16.13 -20.61 -23.85
N LEU A 505 15.11 -19.79 -24.08
CA LEU A 505 13.87 -20.21 -24.73
C LEU A 505 14.11 -20.66 -26.17
N ILE A 506 14.93 -19.93 -26.95
CA ILE A 506 15.31 -20.33 -28.31
C ILE A 506 16.11 -21.63 -28.30
N ASN A 507 17.06 -21.76 -27.39
CA ASN A 507 17.84 -23.00 -27.23
C ASN A 507 16.96 -24.19 -26.84
N THR A 508 15.93 -23.96 -26.02
CA THR A 508 15.00 -25.01 -25.58
C THR A 508 14.05 -25.44 -26.70
N LEU A 509 13.51 -24.49 -27.47
CA LEU A 509 12.57 -24.77 -28.56
C LEU A 509 13.28 -25.24 -29.84
N GLY A 510 14.54 -24.86 -30.03
CA GLY A 510 15.31 -25.04 -31.26
C GLY A 510 15.08 -23.91 -32.27
N ILE A 511 16.15 -23.43 -32.91
CA ILE A 511 16.11 -22.31 -33.87
C ILE A 511 15.10 -22.56 -34.99
N THR A 512 15.05 -23.77 -35.54
CA THR A 512 14.12 -24.13 -36.63
C THR A 512 12.66 -23.92 -36.23
N LYS A 513 12.27 -24.37 -35.02
CA LYS A 513 10.91 -24.24 -34.49
C LYS A 513 10.56 -22.80 -34.14
N VAL A 514 11.54 -22.03 -33.62
CA VAL A 514 11.36 -20.59 -33.37
C VAL A 514 11.16 -19.83 -34.67
N VAL A 515 11.96 -20.11 -35.70
CA VAL A 515 11.80 -19.50 -37.02
C VAL A 515 10.43 -19.86 -37.60
N GLU A 516 9.97 -21.10 -37.45
CA GLU A 516 8.62 -21.52 -37.86
C GLU A 516 7.53 -20.73 -37.12
N LEU A 517 7.55 -20.71 -35.78
CA LEU A 517 6.56 -20.00 -34.97
C LEU A 517 6.52 -18.50 -35.25
N LEU A 518 7.67 -17.87 -35.46
CA LEU A 518 7.76 -16.45 -35.82
C LEU A 518 7.39 -16.18 -37.29
N SER A 519 7.44 -17.18 -38.17
CA SER A 519 7.09 -17.06 -39.61
C SER A 519 5.61 -17.31 -39.88
N ILE A 520 4.88 -17.97 -38.97
CA ILE A 520 3.44 -18.25 -39.10
C ILE A 520 2.59 -16.96 -39.08
N ASP A 521 3.12 -15.84 -38.54
CA ASP A 521 2.47 -14.51 -38.53
C ASP A 521 2.42 -13.80 -39.91
N GLU A 522 2.99 -14.37 -40.99
CA GLU A 522 2.92 -13.78 -42.35
C GLU A 522 1.73 -14.24 -43.21
N LYS A 523 0.86 -15.14 -42.73
CA LYS A 523 -0.39 -15.48 -43.40
C LYS A 523 -1.59 -15.39 -42.46
N GLU A 524 -2.36 -14.32 -42.66
CA GLU A 524 -3.72 -14.10 -42.14
C GLU A 524 -3.91 -14.21 -40.63
N ASN A 525 -3.75 -13.07 -39.97
CA ASN A 525 -4.82 -12.53 -39.13
C ASN A 525 -4.76 -11.00 -39.22
N GLU A 526 -5.27 -10.47 -40.33
CA GLU A 526 -6.03 -9.22 -40.24
C GLU A 526 -7.28 -9.53 -39.41
N GLU A 527 -7.11 -9.61 -38.08
CA GLU A 527 -8.22 -9.24 -37.21
C GLU A 527 -8.49 -7.77 -37.53
N LYS A 528 -9.48 -7.54 -38.39
CA LYS A 528 -10.19 -6.27 -38.42
C LYS A 528 -10.46 -5.93 -36.97
N VAL A 529 -9.81 -4.89 -36.43
CA VAL A 529 -10.23 -4.29 -35.17
C VAL A 529 -11.67 -3.84 -35.41
N THR A 530 -12.63 -4.67 -35.05
CA THR A 530 -14.05 -4.36 -35.14
C THR A 530 -14.32 -3.39 -34.01
N HIS A 531 -14.15 -2.11 -34.32
CA HIS A 531 -14.59 -1.03 -33.46
C HIS A 531 -16.08 -1.24 -33.16
N LEU A 532 -16.45 -1.25 -31.88
CA LEU A 532 -17.85 -1.38 -31.45
C LEU A 532 -18.67 -0.17 -31.90
N PHE A 533 -18.00 0.96 -32.10
CA PHE A 533 -18.59 2.20 -32.56
C PHE A 533 -17.81 2.81 -33.72
N PRO A 534 -18.48 3.43 -34.70
CA PRO A 534 -17.82 4.13 -35.78
C PRO A 534 -17.03 5.34 -35.23
N THR A 535 -16.03 5.78 -35.99
CA THR A 535 -15.45 7.11 -35.76
C THR A 535 -16.52 8.16 -36.07
N LEU A 536 -16.80 9.04 -35.12
CA LEU A 536 -17.82 10.07 -35.25
C LEU A 536 -17.21 11.34 -35.85
N ASN A 537 -17.56 11.62 -37.11
CA ASN A 537 -17.20 12.86 -37.78
C ASN A 537 -18.42 13.78 -37.88
N ASN A 538 -18.88 14.28 -36.73
CA ASN A 538 -20.03 15.19 -36.67
C ASN A 538 -19.67 16.45 -35.85
N PRO A 539 -18.97 17.42 -36.46
CA PRO A 539 -18.52 18.63 -35.76
C PRO A 539 -19.68 19.52 -35.29
N GLU A 540 -20.88 19.38 -35.87
CA GLU A 540 -22.09 20.07 -35.41
C GLU A 540 -22.54 19.60 -34.02
N ILE A 541 -22.16 18.39 -33.61
CA ILE A 541 -22.45 17.86 -32.27
C ILE A 541 -21.25 18.02 -31.34
N PHE A 542 -20.10 17.48 -31.73
CA PHE A 542 -18.90 17.52 -30.89
C PHE A 542 -17.63 17.52 -31.72
N SER A 543 -16.63 18.30 -31.28
CA SER A 543 -15.29 18.33 -31.85
C SER A 543 -14.22 18.44 -30.78
N ILE A 544 -12.97 18.09 -31.12
CA ILE A 544 -11.80 18.31 -30.27
C ILE A 544 -10.95 19.38 -30.94
N ASN A 545 -10.60 20.43 -30.21
CA ASN A 545 -9.82 21.53 -30.77
C ASN A 545 -8.42 21.05 -31.20
N LYS A 546 -7.92 21.59 -32.32
CA LYS A 546 -6.64 21.20 -32.90
C LYS A 546 -5.45 21.34 -31.93
N SER A 547 -5.37 22.44 -31.18
CA SER A 547 -4.27 22.63 -30.22
C SER A 547 -4.33 21.63 -29.05
N PHE A 548 -5.53 21.15 -28.73
CA PHE A 548 -5.71 20.09 -27.74
C PHE A 548 -5.19 18.75 -28.27
N VAL A 549 -5.54 18.40 -29.51
CA VAL A 549 -5.05 17.20 -30.20
C VAL A 549 -3.52 17.19 -30.32
N GLU A 550 -2.93 18.33 -30.68
CA GLU A 550 -1.46 18.48 -30.77
C GLU A 550 -0.76 18.20 -29.44
N LYS A 551 -1.35 18.65 -28.32
CA LYS A 551 -0.81 18.38 -26.98
C LYS A 551 -1.09 16.93 -26.53
N TYR A 552 -2.25 16.39 -26.88
CA TYR A 552 -2.75 15.10 -26.41
C TYR A 552 -3.17 14.19 -27.58
N PRO A 553 -2.22 13.65 -28.37
CA PRO A 553 -2.53 12.86 -29.57
C PRO A 553 -3.21 11.51 -29.27
N SER A 554 -3.18 11.06 -28.01
CA SER A 554 -3.85 9.85 -27.54
C SER A 554 -5.34 10.03 -27.22
N VAL A 555 -5.89 11.24 -27.33
CA VAL A 555 -7.27 11.52 -26.89
C VAL A 555 -8.30 10.74 -27.74
N ASN A 556 -9.23 10.08 -27.06
CA ASN A 556 -10.38 9.41 -27.66
C ASN A 556 -11.62 9.75 -26.82
N ILE A 557 -12.61 10.42 -27.41
CA ILE A 557 -13.84 10.79 -26.70
C ILE A 557 -15.00 9.98 -27.25
N GLY A 558 -15.65 9.20 -26.39
CA GLY A 558 -16.92 8.56 -26.72
C GLY A 558 -18.05 9.57 -26.58
N ILE A 559 -18.91 9.63 -27.59
CA ILE A 559 -20.10 10.49 -27.61
C ILE A 559 -21.32 9.63 -27.85
N ALA A 560 -22.38 9.83 -27.08
CA ALA A 560 -23.71 9.33 -27.41
C ALA A 560 -24.80 10.33 -27.09
N VAL A 561 -25.84 10.36 -27.92
CA VAL A 561 -27.07 11.12 -27.72
C VAL A 561 -28.20 10.11 -27.50
N ILE A 562 -28.85 10.19 -26.34
CA ILE A 562 -29.98 9.34 -25.98
C ILE A 562 -31.20 10.23 -25.79
N LYS A 563 -32.24 9.97 -26.59
CA LYS A 563 -33.46 10.76 -26.64
C LYS A 563 -34.61 10.10 -25.89
N ASN A 564 -35.56 10.88 -25.40
CA ASN A 564 -36.79 10.42 -24.75
C ASN A 564 -36.54 9.52 -23.52
N ILE A 565 -35.53 9.83 -22.72
CA ILE A 565 -35.31 9.17 -21.43
C ILE A 565 -36.34 9.64 -20.40
N LYS A 566 -36.62 8.80 -19.40
CA LYS A 566 -37.45 9.09 -18.24
C LYS A 566 -36.62 8.90 -16.99
N ILE A 567 -36.10 10.01 -16.46
CA ILE A 567 -35.29 9.99 -15.25
C ILE A 567 -36.19 10.01 -14.03
N LYS A 568 -35.87 9.18 -13.04
CA LYS A 568 -36.54 9.16 -11.75
C LYS A 568 -35.54 9.49 -10.65
N LYS A 569 -36.06 9.88 -9.49
CA LYS A 569 -35.22 10.11 -8.30
C LYS A 569 -34.41 8.88 -7.90
N SER A 570 -34.99 7.69 -8.02
CA SER A 570 -34.33 6.41 -7.73
C SER A 570 -35.07 5.23 -8.38
N ASP A 571 -34.36 4.11 -8.51
CA ASP A 571 -34.92 2.82 -8.93
C ASP A 571 -34.34 1.70 -8.04
N PRO A 572 -35.18 0.90 -7.35
CA PRO A 572 -34.69 -0.14 -6.44
C PRO A 572 -33.80 -1.20 -7.11
N LYS A 573 -34.05 -1.54 -8.37
CA LYS A 573 -33.26 -2.54 -9.10
C LYS A 573 -31.90 -1.98 -9.54
N LEU A 574 -31.81 -0.68 -9.85
CA LEU A 574 -30.53 -0.02 -10.09
C LEU A 574 -29.73 0.05 -8.79
N LYS A 575 -30.39 0.41 -7.68
CA LYS A 575 -29.77 0.45 -6.35
C LYS A 575 -29.21 -0.91 -5.95
N GLU A 576 -29.97 -1.98 -6.17
CA GLU A 576 -29.51 -3.35 -5.94
C GLU A 576 -28.28 -3.71 -6.79
N GLU A 577 -28.23 -3.31 -8.07
CA GLU A 577 -27.06 -3.54 -8.93
C GLU A 577 -25.82 -2.77 -8.43
N ILE A 578 -26.01 -1.53 -7.96
CA ILE A 578 -24.95 -0.71 -7.36
C ILE A 578 -24.47 -1.33 -6.04
N ASP A 579 -25.38 -1.74 -5.16
CA ASP A 579 -25.05 -2.35 -3.87
C ASP A 579 -24.31 -3.68 -4.07
N ASN A 580 -24.74 -4.51 -5.03
CA ASN A 580 -24.03 -5.73 -5.40
C ASN A 580 -22.62 -5.44 -5.94
N PHE A 581 -22.45 -4.39 -6.74
CA PHE A 581 -21.12 -3.95 -7.15
C PHE A 581 -20.29 -3.50 -5.95
N ILE A 582 -20.82 -2.67 -5.05
CA ILE A 582 -20.13 -2.23 -3.83
C ILE A 582 -19.70 -3.43 -2.98
N LEU A 583 -20.57 -4.43 -2.79
CA LEU A 583 -20.27 -5.66 -2.07
C LEU A 583 -19.16 -6.48 -2.76
N SER A 584 -19.14 -6.52 -4.10
CA SER A 584 -18.05 -7.16 -4.87
C SER A 584 -16.70 -6.46 -4.67
N GLN A 585 -16.72 -5.18 -4.29
CA GLN A 585 -15.54 -4.36 -4.02
C GLN A 585 -15.13 -4.38 -2.53
N LYS A 586 -15.53 -5.39 -1.74
CA LYS A 586 -15.22 -5.48 -0.29
C LYS A 586 -13.73 -5.36 0.07
N ASP A 587 -12.85 -5.75 -0.86
CA ASP A 587 -11.39 -5.72 -0.69
C ASP A 587 -10.75 -4.48 -1.33
N LEU A 588 -11.54 -3.57 -1.90
CA LEU A 588 -11.04 -2.36 -2.56
C LEU A 588 -10.40 -1.41 -1.55
N THR A 589 -9.10 -1.14 -1.72
CA THR A 589 -8.34 -0.20 -0.88
C THR A 589 -7.89 1.02 -1.69
N ASN A 590 -7.54 2.10 -1.00
CA ASN A 590 -6.91 3.28 -1.62
C ASN A 590 -5.63 2.94 -2.42
N GLU A 591 -4.93 1.87 -2.04
CA GLU A 591 -3.71 1.41 -2.68
C GLU A 591 -4.02 0.71 -4.01
N ILE A 592 -5.00 -0.19 -4.02
CA ILE A 592 -5.51 -0.82 -5.25
C ILE A 592 -6.01 0.24 -6.24
N ILE A 593 -6.80 1.20 -5.75
CA ILE A 593 -7.27 2.33 -6.56
C ILE A 593 -6.06 3.08 -7.15
N SER A 594 -5.03 3.34 -6.35
CA SER A 594 -3.87 4.10 -6.81
C SER A 594 -2.98 3.36 -7.82
N SER A 595 -3.15 2.04 -7.98
CA SER A 595 -2.41 1.25 -8.98
C SER A 595 -3.09 1.15 -10.34
N TYR A 596 -4.34 1.58 -10.48
CA TYR A 596 -5.07 1.44 -11.74
C TYR A 596 -4.45 2.33 -12.84
N PRO A 597 -4.10 1.76 -14.01
CA PRO A 597 -3.50 2.50 -15.12
C PRO A 597 -4.34 3.72 -15.55
N GLU A 598 -5.67 3.57 -15.55
CA GLU A 598 -6.61 4.64 -15.90
C GLU A 598 -6.48 5.83 -14.95
N LEU A 599 -6.30 5.55 -13.65
CA LEU A 599 -6.14 6.60 -12.64
C LEU A 599 -4.76 7.25 -12.70
N LEU A 600 -3.72 6.50 -13.06
CA LEU A 600 -2.40 7.08 -13.34
C LEU A 600 -2.45 8.03 -14.55
N ALA A 601 -3.20 7.67 -15.60
CA ALA A 601 -3.43 8.51 -16.78
C ALA A 601 -4.13 9.83 -16.40
N TYR A 602 -5.20 9.78 -15.61
CA TYR A 602 -5.87 11.00 -15.14
C TYR A 602 -5.00 11.84 -14.20
N ARG A 603 -4.26 11.22 -13.26
CA ARG A 603 -3.34 11.96 -12.38
C ARG A 603 -2.23 12.66 -13.15
N LYS A 604 -1.73 12.03 -14.22
CA LYS A 604 -0.78 12.67 -15.14
C LYS A 604 -1.40 13.92 -15.79
N LEU A 605 -2.62 13.81 -16.31
CA LEU A 605 -3.34 14.96 -16.87
C LEU A 605 -3.54 16.08 -15.84
N TYR A 606 -3.96 15.74 -14.61
CA TYR A 606 -4.19 16.72 -13.54
C TYR A 606 -2.90 17.46 -13.15
N LYS A 607 -1.78 16.74 -13.09
CA LYS A 607 -0.46 17.34 -12.82
C LYS A 607 -0.08 18.35 -13.90
N GLU A 608 -0.36 18.06 -15.17
CA GLU A 608 -0.10 18.98 -16.28
C GLU A 608 -1.05 20.18 -16.33
N MET A 609 -2.27 20.05 -15.80
CA MET A 609 -3.17 21.19 -15.55
C MET A 609 -2.72 22.05 -14.35
N GLY A 610 -1.72 21.61 -13.59
CA GLY A 610 -1.28 22.28 -12.36
C GLY A 610 -2.24 22.09 -11.18
N LEU A 611 -3.01 20.98 -11.17
CA LEU A 611 -3.93 20.63 -10.10
C LEU A 611 -3.28 19.65 -9.12
N ASP A 612 -3.51 19.87 -7.83
CA ASP A 612 -3.24 18.84 -6.82
C ASP A 612 -4.38 17.81 -6.85
N TRP A 613 -4.07 16.64 -7.41
CA TRP A 613 -5.04 15.55 -7.52
C TRP A 613 -5.43 14.95 -6.16
N HIS A 614 -4.67 15.20 -5.08
CA HIS A 614 -5.07 14.77 -3.73
C HIS A 614 -6.27 15.56 -3.19
N SER A 615 -6.38 16.84 -3.55
CA SER A 615 -7.52 17.70 -3.21
C SER A 615 -8.63 17.64 -4.26
N LYS A 616 -8.30 17.54 -5.55
CA LYS A 616 -9.25 17.42 -6.66
C LYS A 616 -9.07 16.09 -7.39
N ARG A 617 -9.84 15.06 -7.03
CA ARG A 617 -9.69 13.71 -7.60
C ARG A 617 -10.51 13.52 -8.88
N PRO A 618 -9.98 12.81 -9.90
CA PRO A 618 -10.79 12.36 -11.04
C PRO A 618 -12.02 11.57 -10.60
N SER A 619 -13.11 11.66 -11.37
CA SER A 619 -14.41 11.05 -11.01
C SER A 619 -14.31 9.56 -10.64
N PRO A 620 -13.65 8.68 -11.42
CA PRO A 620 -13.55 7.27 -11.05
C PRO A 620 -12.77 7.06 -9.75
N GLU A 621 -11.70 7.83 -9.51
CA GLU A 621 -10.95 7.76 -8.25
C GLU A 621 -11.79 8.25 -7.06
N ALA A 622 -12.54 9.34 -7.23
CA ALA A 622 -13.38 9.90 -6.18
C ALA A 622 -14.47 8.90 -5.74
N LEU A 623 -15.18 8.27 -6.70
CA LEU A 623 -16.24 7.30 -6.44
C LEU A 623 -15.70 6.02 -5.78
N LEU A 624 -14.65 5.42 -6.36
CA LEU A 624 -14.04 4.20 -5.83
C LEU A 624 -13.50 4.39 -4.41
N ARG A 625 -12.93 5.56 -4.10
CA ARG A 625 -12.44 5.85 -2.75
C ARG A 625 -13.57 5.97 -1.73
N ARG A 626 -14.76 6.43 -2.11
CA ARG A 626 -15.91 6.45 -1.18
C ARG A 626 -16.29 5.02 -0.77
N ILE A 627 -16.28 4.09 -1.72
CA ILE A 627 -16.49 2.66 -1.48
C ILE A 627 -15.41 2.13 -0.53
N ALA A 628 -14.14 2.35 -0.85
CA ALA A 628 -13.01 1.91 -0.01
C ALA A 628 -13.02 2.48 1.42
N LEU A 629 -13.64 3.65 1.62
CA LEU A 629 -13.78 4.30 2.93
C LEU A 629 -15.08 3.93 3.66
N GLY A 630 -15.93 3.05 3.09
CA GLY A 630 -17.22 2.67 3.67
C GLY A 630 -18.23 3.83 3.74
N LYS A 631 -18.06 4.87 2.92
CA LYS A 631 -18.92 6.07 2.93
C LYS A 631 -20.17 5.95 2.05
N GLY A 632 -20.34 4.81 1.36
CA GLY A 632 -21.38 4.62 0.35
C GLY A 632 -21.30 5.61 -0.82
N LEU A 633 -22.25 5.51 -1.74
CA LEU A 633 -22.38 6.45 -2.86
C LEU A 633 -23.52 7.43 -2.60
N TYR A 634 -23.48 8.55 -3.32
CA TYR A 634 -24.62 9.45 -3.37
C TYR A 634 -25.72 8.82 -4.24
N GLU A 635 -26.98 9.09 -3.90
CA GLU A 635 -28.15 8.72 -4.70
C GLU A 635 -28.69 10.00 -5.32
N ILE A 636 -28.46 10.19 -6.62
CA ILE A 636 -28.74 11.44 -7.33
C ILE A 636 -30.04 11.34 -8.11
N ASN A 637 -30.03 10.51 -9.16
CA ASN A 637 -31.15 10.13 -10.00
C ASN A 637 -30.74 8.92 -10.85
N THR A 638 -31.72 8.24 -11.47
CA THR A 638 -31.48 6.99 -12.19
C THR A 638 -30.47 7.10 -13.34
N CYS A 639 -30.34 8.25 -14.00
CA CYS A 639 -29.36 8.42 -15.08
C CYS A 639 -27.94 8.59 -14.52
N VAL A 640 -27.79 9.46 -13.53
CA VAL A 640 -26.49 9.78 -12.92
C VAL A 640 -25.92 8.56 -12.21
N ASP A 641 -26.74 7.87 -11.44
CA ASP A 641 -26.32 6.69 -10.69
C ASP A 641 -25.96 5.51 -11.62
N ALA A 642 -26.65 5.40 -12.77
CA ALA A 642 -26.38 4.38 -13.77
C ALA A 642 -25.02 4.57 -14.46
N TYR A 643 -24.68 5.76 -14.96
CA TYR A 643 -23.36 5.96 -15.56
C TYR A 643 -22.24 5.94 -14.51
N ASN A 644 -22.49 6.39 -13.28
CA ASN A 644 -21.51 6.30 -12.20
C ASN A 644 -21.13 4.85 -11.87
N LEU A 645 -22.08 3.91 -12.00
CA LEU A 645 -21.76 2.49 -11.90
C LEU A 645 -20.74 2.05 -12.97
N ILE A 646 -20.90 2.52 -14.21
CA ILE A 646 -19.98 2.21 -15.30
C ILE A 646 -18.63 2.91 -15.12
N VAL A 647 -18.61 4.15 -14.64
CA VAL A 647 -17.39 4.87 -14.25
C VAL A 647 -16.57 4.04 -13.26
N MET A 648 -17.22 3.44 -12.26
CA MET A 648 -16.51 2.60 -11.29
C MET A 648 -16.09 1.24 -11.85
N LYS A 649 -16.93 0.59 -12.68
CA LYS A 649 -16.63 -0.70 -13.32
C LYS A 649 -15.43 -0.60 -14.25
N ASN A 650 -15.41 0.42 -15.11
CA ASN A 650 -14.41 0.58 -16.17
C ASN A 650 -13.29 1.56 -15.82
N ARG A 651 -13.43 2.34 -14.75
CA ARG A 651 -12.45 3.34 -14.26
C ARG A 651 -12.19 4.46 -15.27
N VAL A 652 -13.11 4.66 -16.22
CA VAL A 652 -13.09 5.71 -17.23
C VAL A 652 -14.11 6.78 -16.84
N SER A 653 -13.74 8.05 -16.94
CA SER A 653 -14.60 9.19 -16.60
C SER A 653 -15.73 9.32 -17.63
N ILE A 654 -16.94 9.58 -17.13
CA ILE A 654 -18.15 9.74 -17.93
C ILE A 654 -18.92 10.93 -17.38
N GLY A 655 -19.30 11.84 -18.26
CA GLY A 655 -20.22 12.95 -17.98
C GLY A 655 -21.50 12.77 -18.77
N ALA A 656 -22.64 13.12 -18.16
CA ALA A 656 -23.93 13.20 -18.82
C ALA A 656 -24.49 14.61 -18.67
N PHE A 657 -25.01 15.17 -19.76
CA PHE A 657 -25.48 16.55 -19.81
C PHE A 657 -26.85 16.63 -20.47
N ASP A 658 -27.68 17.55 -19.98
CA ASP A 658 -28.99 17.84 -20.55
C ASP A 658 -28.81 18.41 -21.98
N TYR A 659 -29.20 17.61 -22.97
CA TYR A 659 -28.99 17.91 -24.38
C TYR A 659 -29.71 19.19 -24.79
N ASP A 660 -30.92 19.41 -24.27
CA ASP A 660 -31.78 20.53 -24.67
C ASP A 660 -31.27 21.87 -24.12
N LYS A 661 -30.43 21.82 -23.08
CA LYS A 661 -29.78 23.00 -22.47
C LYS A 661 -28.41 23.33 -23.08
N LEU A 662 -27.87 22.49 -23.95
CA LEU A 662 -26.63 22.75 -24.68
C LEU A 662 -26.90 23.56 -25.95
N LYS A 663 -25.95 24.44 -26.29
CA LYS A 663 -25.92 25.20 -27.55
C LYS A 663 -24.79 24.68 -28.43
N PHE A 664 -25.14 23.75 -29.29
CA PHE A 664 -24.23 23.09 -30.23
C PHE A 664 -23.60 24.07 -31.25
N PRO A 665 -22.38 23.79 -31.76
CA PRO A 665 -21.57 22.60 -31.48
C PRO A 665 -20.86 22.66 -30.14
N THR A 666 -20.59 21.47 -29.57
CA THR A 666 -19.75 21.34 -28.39
C THR A 666 -18.29 21.07 -28.76
N VAL A 667 -17.35 21.47 -27.91
CA VAL A 667 -15.92 21.35 -28.16
C VAL A 667 -15.12 21.07 -26.89
N LEU A 668 -14.19 20.13 -26.96
CA LEU A 668 -13.13 19.94 -25.97
C LEU A 668 -11.93 20.82 -26.32
N ARG A 669 -11.58 21.76 -25.43
CA ARG A 669 -10.48 22.70 -25.65
C ARG A 669 -9.89 23.25 -24.36
N PHE A 670 -8.76 23.95 -24.49
CA PHE A 670 -8.28 24.83 -23.42
C PHE A 670 -9.17 26.08 -23.32
N PRO A 671 -9.47 26.55 -22.09
CA PRO A 671 -10.15 27.82 -21.86
C PRO A 671 -9.36 29.02 -22.40
N LYS A 672 -10.08 30.05 -22.83
CA LYS A 672 -9.53 31.37 -23.16
C LYS A 672 -9.43 32.21 -21.89
N ASP A 673 -8.57 33.22 -21.92
CA ASP A 673 -8.43 34.13 -20.79
C ASP A 673 -9.75 34.84 -20.47
N GLY A 674 -10.07 34.97 -19.18
CA GLY A 674 -11.31 35.55 -18.68
C GLY A 674 -12.55 34.64 -18.73
N GLU A 675 -12.49 33.43 -19.28
CA GLU A 675 -13.63 32.49 -19.24
C GLU A 675 -13.86 31.95 -17.82
N GLU A 676 -15.13 31.74 -17.47
CA GLU A 676 -15.56 31.22 -16.17
C GLU A 676 -16.73 30.24 -16.30
N ILE A 677 -16.98 29.47 -15.25
CA ILE A 677 -18.05 28.47 -15.16
C ILE A 677 -18.74 28.51 -13.80
N LEU A 678 -20.08 28.57 -13.79
CA LEU A 678 -20.86 28.41 -12.57
C LEU A 678 -21.15 26.92 -12.32
N LEU A 679 -20.43 26.34 -11.36
CA LEU A 679 -20.45 24.91 -11.07
C LEU A 679 -21.67 24.50 -10.25
N LEU A 680 -22.12 23.25 -10.43
CA LEU A 680 -23.24 22.68 -9.68
C LEU A 680 -22.99 22.77 -8.16
N GLY A 681 -23.88 23.47 -7.46
CA GLY A 681 -23.83 23.69 -6.00
C GLY A 681 -23.11 24.97 -5.56
N ASP A 682 -22.50 25.73 -6.46
CA ASP A 682 -21.79 26.97 -6.14
C ASP A 682 -22.67 28.21 -6.44
N ASN A 683 -22.48 29.30 -5.68
CA ASN A 683 -23.20 30.57 -5.92
C ASN A 683 -22.41 31.55 -6.81
N GLU A 684 -21.09 31.36 -6.91
CA GLU A 684 -20.17 32.25 -7.62
C GLU A 684 -19.43 31.49 -8.74
N PRO A 685 -19.15 32.14 -9.89
CA PRO A 685 -18.39 31.52 -10.98
C PRO A 685 -16.96 31.15 -10.59
N THR A 686 -16.49 30.01 -11.08
CA THR A 686 -15.08 29.59 -11.03
C THR A 686 -14.38 30.02 -12.30
N LYS A 687 -13.30 30.79 -12.17
CA LYS A 687 -12.45 31.18 -13.30
C LYS A 687 -11.59 30.02 -13.79
N TYR A 688 -11.53 29.85 -15.10
CA TYR A 688 -10.64 28.89 -15.73
C TYR A 688 -9.18 29.35 -15.72
N LYS A 689 -8.26 28.39 -15.74
CA LYS A 689 -6.85 28.61 -16.09
C LYS A 689 -6.62 28.21 -17.55
N PRO A 690 -5.67 28.83 -18.26
CA PRO A 690 -5.31 28.42 -19.62
C PRO A 690 -4.82 26.96 -19.75
N THR A 691 -4.37 26.37 -18.65
CA THR A 691 -3.93 24.96 -18.59
C THR A 691 -5.06 23.97 -18.33
N ASP A 692 -6.26 24.44 -17.98
CA ASP A 692 -7.39 23.56 -17.66
C ASP A 692 -7.92 22.86 -18.91
N VAL A 693 -8.48 21.67 -18.73
CA VAL A 693 -9.14 20.91 -19.79
C VAL A 693 -10.64 20.92 -19.53
N ALA A 694 -11.42 21.44 -20.47
CA ALA A 694 -12.84 21.67 -20.27
C ALA A 694 -13.66 21.49 -21.54
N TYR A 695 -14.93 21.16 -21.35
CA TYR A 695 -15.91 21.08 -22.42
C TYR A 695 -16.71 22.37 -22.51
N PHE A 696 -16.85 22.88 -23.72
CA PHE A 696 -17.56 24.12 -24.02
C PHE A 696 -18.65 23.88 -25.06
N ASP A 697 -19.73 24.65 -24.94
CA ASP A 697 -20.69 24.84 -26.01
C ASP A 697 -20.62 26.30 -26.49
N GLN A 698 -21.56 26.77 -27.29
CA GLN A 698 -21.56 28.15 -27.78
C GLN A 698 -21.80 29.22 -26.70
N VAL A 699 -22.33 28.85 -25.53
CA VAL A 699 -22.57 29.79 -24.42
C VAL A 699 -21.37 29.85 -23.49
N GLY A 700 -20.72 28.73 -23.23
CA GLY A 700 -19.56 28.67 -22.35
C GLY A 700 -19.24 27.26 -21.87
N GLY A 701 -18.44 27.17 -20.81
CA GLY A 701 -18.07 25.90 -20.21
C GLY A 701 -19.29 25.16 -19.64
N TYR A 702 -19.41 23.87 -19.92
CA TYR A 702 -20.43 23.01 -19.29
C TYR A 702 -19.82 21.92 -18.40
N ASN A 703 -18.50 21.76 -18.45
CA ASN A 703 -17.73 20.89 -17.56
C ASN A 703 -16.29 21.41 -17.39
N ILE A 704 -15.68 21.16 -16.24
CA ILE A 704 -14.27 21.51 -15.93
C ILE A 704 -13.45 20.28 -15.51
N TYR A 705 -12.14 20.33 -15.79
CA TYR A 705 -11.12 19.32 -15.48
C TYR A 705 -11.41 17.91 -15.99
N PHE A 706 -11.91 17.80 -17.24
CA PHE A 706 -12.11 16.51 -17.94
C PHE A 706 -13.08 15.57 -17.18
N ASN A 707 -14.35 15.97 -17.12
CA ASN A 707 -15.43 15.34 -16.37
C ASN A 707 -15.21 15.27 -14.84
N TYR A 708 -14.72 16.36 -14.23
CA TYR A 708 -14.63 16.47 -12.77
C TYR A 708 -15.87 17.12 -12.13
N ARG A 709 -16.30 18.28 -12.64
CA ARG A 709 -17.48 19.02 -12.15
C ARG A 709 -18.23 19.66 -13.31
N ASP A 710 -19.56 19.62 -13.22
CA ASP A 710 -20.47 20.09 -14.25
C ASP A 710 -21.01 21.49 -13.94
N ALA A 711 -21.43 22.22 -14.98
CA ALA A 711 -22.14 23.49 -14.84
C ALA A 711 -23.59 23.26 -14.36
N GLN A 712 -24.12 24.21 -13.59
CA GLN A 712 -25.55 24.19 -13.19
C GLN A 712 -26.50 24.19 -14.38
N ARG A 713 -26.14 24.96 -15.41
CA ARG A 713 -26.91 25.18 -16.64
C ARG A 713 -27.28 23.89 -17.36
N THR A 714 -26.39 22.90 -17.37
CA THR A 714 -26.50 21.69 -18.20
C THR A 714 -26.65 20.43 -17.38
N ALA A 715 -26.89 20.57 -16.08
CA ALA A 715 -27.06 19.45 -15.17
C ALA A 715 -28.29 18.61 -15.53
N VAL A 716 -28.12 17.29 -15.47
CA VAL A 716 -29.19 16.32 -15.69
C VAL A 716 -30.12 16.31 -14.48
N THR A 717 -31.40 16.59 -14.72
CA THR A 717 -32.47 16.56 -13.70
C THR A 717 -33.52 15.51 -14.05
N GLU A 718 -34.54 15.36 -13.20
CA GLU A 718 -35.67 14.47 -13.46
C GLU A 718 -36.52 14.94 -14.67
N ASP A 719 -36.43 16.23 -15.04
CA ASP A 719 -37.12 16.81 -16.18
C ASP A 719 -36.36 16.64 -17.51
N THR A 720 -35.09 16.24 -17.46
CA THR A 720 -34.25 16.06 -18.64
C THR A 720 -34.79 14.89 -19.48
N LYS A 721 -35.12 15.17 -20.75
CA LYS A 721 -35.68 14.18 -21.69
C LYS A 721 -34.64 13.63 -22.65
N ASP A 722 -33.61 14.41 -22.92
CA ASP A 722 -32.57 14.11 -23.89
C ASP A 722 -31.20 14.37 -23.26
N ILE A 723 -30.25 13.46 -23.45
CA ILE A 723 -28.89 13.61 -22.89
C ILE A 723 -27.82 13.42 -23.95
N ILE A 724 -26.67 14.05 -23.71
CA ILE A 724 -25.40 13.72 -24.36
C ILE A 724 -24.42 13.16 -23.32
N LEU A 725 -23.70 12.11 -23.70
CA LEU A 725 -22.64 11.50 -22.91
C LEU A 725 -21.27 11.86 -23.46
N ASN A 726 -20.32 12.15 -22.58
CA ASN A 726 -18.90 12.30 -22.88
C ASN A 726 -18.10 11.23 -22.12
N ILE A 727 -17.37 10.35 -22.81
CA ILE A 727 -16.53 9.29 -22.23
C ILE A 727 -15.06 9.61 -22.52
N ASP A 728 -14.24 9.73 -21.48
CA ASP A 728 -12.93 10.39 -21.55
C ASP A 728 -11.74 9.42 -21.61
N GLY A 729 -11.21 9.15 -22.82
CA GLY A 729 -9.96 8.42 -23.01
C GLY A 729 -8.77 9.34 -23.28
N ILE A 730 -7.68 9.16 -22.53
CA ILE A 730 -6.41 9.86 -22.74
C ILE A 730 -5.23 9.01 -22.22
N TYR A 731 -4.03 9.21 -22.79
CA TYR A 731 -2.82 8.45 -22.49
C TYR A 731 -3.00 6.94 -22.65
N ASP A 732 -2.94 6.21 -21.54
CA ASP A 732 -2.99 4.75 -21.51
C ASP A 732 -4.42 4.22 -21.53
N ILE A 733 -5.44 5.09 -21.56
CA ILE A 733 -6.85 4.71 -21.74
C ILE A 733 -7.13 4.54 -23.23
N SER A 734 -7.25 3.29 -23.67
CA SER A 734 -7.39 2.93 -25.08
C SER A 734 -8.77 3.30 -25.65
N ARG A 735 -8.85 3.42 -26.99
CA ARG A 735 -10.13 3.52 -27.70
C ARG A 735 -11.10 2.38 -27.35
N SER A 736 -10.60 1.15 -27.18
CA SER A 736 -11.46 0.02 -26.82
C SER A 736 -12.06 0.15 -25.41
N GLN A 737 -11.33 0.71 -24.45
CA GLN A 737 -11.87 1.02 -23.11
C GLN A 737 -12.95 2.09 -23.17
N VAL A 738 -12.77 3.11 -24.03
CA VAL A 738 -13.78 4.15 -24.28
C VAL A 738 -15.03 3.55 -24.93
N GLU A 739 -14.86 2.73 -25.97
CA GLU A 739 -15.97 2.05 -26.66
C GLU A 739 -16.75 1.13 -25.73
N ARG A 740 -16.07 0.34 -24.90
CA ARG A 740 -16.70 -0.50 -23.88
C ARG A 740 -17.51 0.33 -22.89
N SER A 741 -16.91 1.41 -22.37
CA SER A 741 -17.57 2.29 -21.41
C SER A 741 -18.77 3.01 -22.01
N LEU A 742 -18.69 3.42 -23.28
CA LEU A 742 -19.78 4.01 -24.04
C LEU A 742 -20.94 3.01 -24.21
N LYS A 743 -20.64 1.78 -24.65
CA LYS A 743 -21.63 0.71 -24.80
C LYS A 743 -22.35 0.41 -23.50
N GLU A 744 -21.60 0.11 -22.44
CA GLU A 744 -22.17 -0.26 -21.15
C GLU A 744 -22.98 0.89 -20.53
N SER A 745 -22.57 2.16 -20.76
CA SER A 745 -23.34 3.34 -20.32
C SER A 745 -24.66 3.48 -21.04
N ILE A 746 -24.67 3.32 -22.37
CA ILE A 746 -25.89 3.30 -23.16
C ILE A 746 -26.84 2.20 -22.67
N GLU A 747 -26.32 0.98 -22.49
CA GLU A 747 -27.11 -0.17 -22.06
C GLU A 747 -27.73 0.03 -20.68
N ILE A 748 -26.94 0.49 -19.69
CA ILE A 748 -27.47 0.68 -18.34
C ILE A 748 -28.43 1.86 -18.25
N ILE A 749 -28.17 2.97 -18.95
CA ILE A 749 -29.09 4.12 -18.95
C ILE A 749 -30.40 3.73 -19.63
N THR A 750 -30.35 3.07 -20.79
CA THR A 750 -31.57 2.64 -21.48
C THR A 750 -32.35 1.58 -20.70
N LYS A 751 -31.67 0.69 -19.98
CA LYS A 751 -32.30 -0.30 -19.08
C LYS A 751 -33.15 0.37 -17.98
N TYR A 752 -32.67 1.44 -17.35
CA TYR A 752 -33.33 2.04 -16.19
C TYR A 752 -34.10 3.33 -16.47
N CYS A 753 -33.72 4.08 -17.50
CA CYS A 753 -34.36 5.34 -17.90
C CYS A 753 -35.13 5.21 -19.23
N GLY A 754 -34.99 4.12 -19.98
CA GLY A 754 -35.56 3.99 -21.32
C GLY A 754 -34.85 4.89 -22.35
N GLY A 755 -35.59 5.33 -23.36
CA GLY A 755 -35.07 6.20 -24.42
C GLY A 755 -34.48 5.44 -25.62
N LYS A 756 -34.08 6.20 -26.64
CA LYS A 756 -33.54 5.69 -27.91
C LYS A 756 -32.22 6.38 -28.21
N VAL A 757 -31.19 5.60 -28.52
CA VAL A 757 -29.90 6.12 -28.99
C VAL A 757 -30.09 6.70 -30.37
N GLU A 758 -29.85 7.99 -30.54
CA GLU A 758 -29.89 8.68 -31.82
C GLU A 758 -28.52 8.70 -32.48
N LEU A 759 -27.48 8.86 -31.67
CA LEU A 759 -26.09 8.95 -32.10
C LEU A 759 -25.20 8.23 -31.09
N ALA A 760 -24.22 7.46 -31.56
CA ALA A 760 -23.14 6.95 -30.73
C ALA A 760 -21.88 6.73 -31.58
N GLY A 761 -20.72 7.18 -31.09
CA GLY A 761 -19.48 7.09 -31.85
C GLY A 761 -18.26 7.59 -31.08
N ILE A 762 -17.07 7.35 -31.62
CA ILE A 762 -15.80 7.81 -31.04
C ILE A 762 -15.25 8.97 -31.86
N VAL A 763 -15.06 10.12 -31.24
CA VAL A 763 -14.25 11.20 -31.82
C VAL A 763 -12.80 10.94 -31.44
N SER A 764 -12.00 10.57 -32.43
CA SER A 764 -10.58 10.25 -32.28
C SER A 764 -9.75 11.09 -33.25
N VAL A 765 -8.47 11.25 -32.96
CA VAL A 765 -7.53 11.91 -33.87
C VAL A 765 -7.40 11.04 -35.12
N SER A 766 -7.85 11.55 -36.26
CA SER A 766 -7.58 10.89 -37.55
C SER A 766 -6.07 10.91 -37.77
N LYS A 767 -5.45 9.73 -37.93
CA LYS A 767 -4.06 9.63 -38.42
C LYS A 767 -3.98 10.02 -39.88
#